data_AF-A0A535WU06-F1
#
_entry.id   AF-A0A535WU06-F1
#
_cell.length_a   1.000
_cell.length_b   1.000
_cell.length_c   1.000
_cell.angle_alpha   90.00
_cell.angle_beta   90.00
_cell.angle_gamma   90.00
#
_symmetry.space_group_name_H-M   'P 1'
#
loop_
_entity.id
_entity.type
_entity.pdbx_description
1 polymer ?
#
loop_
_entity_poly.entity_id
_entity_poly.type
_entity_poly.pdbx_seq_one_letter_code
_entity_poly.pdbx_strand_id
1 'polypeptide(L)'
;MRSTEPSTPIRPRKRNLQEGQAIVLIALLILVLFGMLGLAIDSGRGYVDRRDQQTAVDAAALAAGDWYENYTDLNLSIQQSVLLYQRDLRLYSGPATVSGPTLALVGANNSLKQNTWIYTYNESYTLTIVATDTQFNGFQFQYTTIHSLSLAFIQIFGGSKTVPISATATSIVGNQRQTPALLTLSTQSCATNLTGSAQLTVLGDVYTNGTACLDSNLHEAGNCYGGAGSNCNVAQYYCYNSSPGFVPYAPSPTCNAGDTQGTGIVPAPTLPDPGYLADSVAYYTSAQTYNQWNRGTWTEMRPGQYGNFHLSGGTASCAFMDPGVYTFTNGYSSDANGSLLSNELRPPAEELWSAPATTNRATPQFWDQNGVGVGGAAGPGCSGLFNLTTVAAPGFGIKHQGGGGNWGVELTSVRWDRFLDSSVTPDPCYNSPGCRRESGPSECQQANTLDGNNNGIDVNVTRNAPGAQYYNVYVNANGCDGNPNNFSFVGRFLAPGFVDGGSPPALAVGPFPNGTNTTLINGTGGWPCGLPTVTICSIVYNNMSPTVQCYAQTRTQLCQTPDDEGAPQCFSNCPPPANLLSQENAPMSLEYPPYSAGDVANENYCQPSPNPGNINAPCIGSQVTPGAVQFYFPSGSCFNQNSQGATYVYGGVQYNWIVIYAPASNTCPESMNGGASTQFIGTIYTPGADWTINGGDRSPLAGQVICYTAKVAGGGQAGIDFNPNYSPVPPAARLIN
;
A
#
# COMPACT_ATOMS: atom_id res chain seq x y z
N MET A 1 -15.38 -115.08 47.84
CA MET A 1 -15.39 -114.81 49.29
C MET A 1 -14.79 -113.44 49.53
N ARG A 2 -15.49 -112.59 50.30
CA ARG A 2 -15.03 -111.27 50.76
C ARG A 2 -13.82 -111.42 51.70
N SER A 3 -12.88 -110.50 51.62
CA SER A 3 -12.03 -110.09 52.75
C SER A 3 -11.61 -108.63 52.57
N THR A 4 -11.60 -107.91 53.67
CA THR A 4 -11.64 -106.45 53.86
C THR A 4 -10.25 -105.87 54.18
N GLU A 5 -9.95 -104.74 53.52
CA GLU A 5 -9.05 -103.58 53.81
C GLU A 5 -7.77 -103.69 54.70
N PRO A 6 -6.74 -102.90 54.33
CA PRO A 6 -6.59 -101.58 54.98
C PRO A 6 -6.37 -100.40 54.01
N SER A 7 -6.96 -99.28 54.39
CA SER A 7 -6.81 -97.93 53.82
C SER A 7 -5.36 -97.44 53.88
N THR A 8 -4.84 -96.98 52.74
CA THR A 8 -3.52 -96.34 52.65
C THR A 8 -3.66 -94.82 52.78
N PRO A 9 -2.82 -94.16 53.60
CA PRO A 9 -2.92 -92.73 53.89
C PRO A 9 -2.59 -91.88 52.66
N ILE A 10 -3.41 -90.86 52.42
CA ILE A 10 -3.18 -89.82 51.40
C ILE A 10 -1.88 -89.08 51.77
N ARG A 11 -0.80 -89.34 51.04
CA ARG A 11 0.45 -88.54 51.15
C ARG A 11 0.17 -87.11 50.65
N PRO A 12 0.59 -86.06 51.39
CA PRO A 12 0.48 -84.70 50.90
C PRO A 12 1.31 -84.55 49.62
N ARG A 13 0.70 -83.91 48.60
CA ARG A 13 1.33 -83.58 47.32
C ARG A 13 2.62 -82.79 47.61
N LYS A 14 3.78 -83.40 47.40
CA LYS A 14 5.06 -82.68 47.41
C LYS A 14 4.98 -81.57 46.36
N ARG A 15 4.99 -80.33 46.83
CA ARG A 15 5.16 -79.15 45.99
C ARG A 15 6.59 -79.21 45.45
N ASN A 16 6.75 -79.64 44.20
CA ASN A 16 8.02 -79.52 43.51
C ASN A 16 8.28 -78.02 43.35
N LEU A 17 9.11 -77.45 44.23
CA LEU A 17 9.67 -76.13 44.01
C LEU A 17 10.55 -76.24 42.76
N GLN A 18 10.19 -75.47 41.73
CA GLN A 18 10.98 -75.30 40.50
C GLN A 18 12.23 -74.48 40.85
N GLU A 19 13.18 -75.09 41.56
CA GLU A 19 14.45 -74.47 41.93
C GLU A 19 15.41 -74.58 40.74
N GLY A 20 15.42 -73.56 39.88
CA GLY A 20 16.38 -73.43 38.77
C GLY A 20 15.83 -72.77 37.50
N GLN A 21 14.52 -72.81 37.25
CA GLN A 21 13.91 -72.12 36.10
C GLN A 21 13.80 -70.60 36.32
N ALA A 22 13.57 -70.18 37.57
CA ALA A 22 13.39 -68.78 37.92
C ALA A 22 14.63 -67.93 37.58
N ILE A 23 15.85 -68.44 37.80
CA ILE A 23 17.07 -67.66 37.55
C ILE A 23 17.31 -67.39 36.06
N VAL A 24 16.97 -68.34 35.19
CA VAL A 24 17.08 -68.19 33.73
C VAL A 24 16.04 -67.19 33.20
N LEU A 25 14.82 -67.26 33.74
CA LEU A 25 13.72 -66.38 33.35
C LEU A 25 13.97 -64.93 33.82
N ILE A 26 14.50 -64.76 35.04
CA ILE A 26 14.96 -63.47 35.56
C ILE A 26 16.12 -62.91 34.73
N ALA A 27 17.11 -63.73 34.36
CA ALA A 27 18.22 -63.29 33.52
C ALA A 27 17.76 -62.79 32.14
N LEU A 28 16.81 -63.50 31.50
CA LEU A 28 16.20 -63.07 30.24
C LEU A 28 15.39 -61.77 30.38
N LEU A 29 14.60 -61.64 31.46
CA LEU A 29 13.82 -60.43 31.73
C LEU A 29 14.73 -59.22 31.97
N ILE A 30 15.81 -59.40 32.73
CA ILE A 30 16.79 -58.35 33.00
C ILE A 30 17.45 -57.89 31.68
N LEU A 31 17.83 -58.82 30.80
CA LEU A 31 18.40 -58.49 29.49
C LEU A 31 17.42 -57.69 28.62
N VAL A 32 16.15 -58.09 28.59
CA VAL A 32 15.10 -57.37 27.84
C VAL A 32 14.85 -55.98 28.43
N LEU A 33 14.80 -55.86 29.77
CA LEU A 33 14.61 -54.57 30.44
C LEU A 33 15.78 -53.61 30.18
N PHE A 34 17.02 -54.09 30.24
CA PHE A 34 18.19 -53.27 29.90
C PHE A 34 18.24 -52.93 28.40
N GLY A 35 17.80 -53.83 27.53
CA GLY A 35 17.65 -53.54 26.10
C GLY A 35 16.65 -52.42 25.82
N MET A 36 15.47 -52.46 26.47
CA MET A 36 14.46 -51.41 26.33
C MET A 36 14.90 -50.08 26.96
N LEU A 37 15.57 -50.11 28.11
CA LEU A 37 16.14 -48.92 28.76
C LEU A 37 17.21 -48.26 27.88
N GLY A 38 18.10 -49.07 27.31
CA GLY A 38 19.14 -48.59 26.40
C GLY A 38 18.54 -47.89 25.18
N LEU A 39 17.53 -48.49 24.57
CA LEU A 39 16.79 -47.90 23.46
C LEU A 39 16.09 -46.60 23.85
N ALA A 40 15.47 -46.54 25.03
CA ALA A 40 14.81 -45.33 25.53
C ALA A 40 15.78 -44.17 25.74
N ILE A 41 16.99 -44.44 26.28
CA ILE A 41 18.00 -43.41 26.51
C ILE A 41 18.61 -42.93 25.19
N ASP A 42 19.01 -43.87 24.32
CA ASP A 42 19.62 -43.54 23.04
C ASP A 42 18.62 -42.81 22.11
N SER A 43 17.35 -43.23 22.09
CA SER A 43 16.29 -42.52 21.35
C SER A 43 15.94 -41.15 21.95
N GLY A 44 15.89 -41.03 23.29
CA GLY A 44 15.64 -39.75 23.96
C GLY A 44 16.72 -38.71 23.66
N ARG A 45 18.00 -39.12 23.69
CA ARG A 45 19.13 -38.27 23.29
C ARG A 45 19.05 -37.87 21.82
N GLY A 46 18.73 -38.82 20.93
CA GLY A 46 18.55 -38.53 19.51
C GLY A 46 17.39 -37.58 19.21
N TYR A 47 16.29 -37.67 19.96
CA TYR A 47 15.15 -36.76 19.82
C TYR A 47 15.50 -35.32 20.22
N VAL A 48 16.18 -35.14 21.36
CA VAL A 48 16.64 -33.82 21.81
C VAL A 48 17.63 -33.23 20.81
N ASP A 49 18.61 -34.02 20.37
CA ASP A 49 19.60 -33.59 19.39
C ASP A 49 18.94 -33.16 18.06
N ARG A 50 17.93 -33.90 17.59
CA ARG A 50 17.18 -33.49 16.39
C ARG A 50 16.41 -32.18 16.59
N ARG A 51 15.80 -31.98 17.77
CA ARG A 51 15.06 -30.74 18.08
C ARG A 51 15.99 -29.52 18.13
N ASP A 52 17.14 -29.67 18.76
CA ASP A 52 18.15 -28.60 18.85
C ASP A 52 18.71 -28.29 17.46
N GLN A 53 19.02 -29.32 16.67
CA GLN A 53 19.44 -29.17 15.27
C GLN A 53 18.39 -28.45 14.42
N GLN A 54 17.11 -28.82 14.51
CA GLN A 54 16.04 -28.16 13.76
C GLN A 54 15.91 -26.69 14.14
N THR A 55 15.91 -26.38 15.43
CA THR A 55 15.83 -24.99 15.92
C THR A 55 17.00 -24.15 15.39
N ALA A 56 18.21 -24.71 15.39
CA ALA A 56 19.40 -24.01 14.91
C ALA A 56 19.40 -23.78 13.39
N VAL A 57 18.94 -24.73 12.58
CA VAL A 57 18.85 -24.52 11.12
C VAL A 57 17.69 -23.61 10.73
N ASP A 58 16.56 -23.66 11.42
CA ASP A 58 15.44 -22.75 11.17
C ASP A 58 15.86 -21.29 11.43
N ALA A 59 16.52 -21.04 12.57
CA ALA A 59 17.04 -19.72 12.91
C ALA A 59 18.11 -19.25 11.92
N ALA A 60 19.07 -20.12 11.56
CA ALA A 60 20.14 -19.79 10.63
C ALA A 60 19.64 -19.51 9.21
N ALA A 61 18.69 -20.31 8.71
CA ALA A 61 18.09 -20.09 7.40
C ALA A 61 17.34 -18.76 7.37
N LEU A 62 16.52 -18.45 8.38
CA LEU A 62 15.80 -17.17 8.46
C LEU A 62 16.78 -15.98 8.51
N ALA A 63 17.83 -16.07 9.34
CA ALA A 63 18.82 -15.01 9.48
C ALA A 63 19.62 -14.79 8.19
N ALA A 64 20.00 -15.85 7.47
CA ALA A 64 20.65 -15.71 6.18
C ALA A 64 19.80 -14.84 5.24
N GLY A 65 18.49 -15.06 5.30
CA GLY A 65 17.55 -14.25 4.56
C GLY A 65 17.56 -12.77 4.97
N ASP A 66 17.31 -12.49 6.24
CA ASP A 66 17.25 -11.13 6.79
C ASP A 66 18.56 -10.32 6.54
N TRP A 67 19.72 -10.96 6.69
CA TRP A 67 20.99 -10.29 6.39
C TRP A 67 21.18 -10.04 4.89
N TYR A 68 20.70 -10.93 4.02
CA TYR A 68 20.77 -10.71 2.58
C TYR A 68 19.83 -9.59 2.13
N GLU A 69 18.65 -9.51 2.73
CA GLU A 69 17.66 -8.46 2.53
C GLU A 69 18.24 -7.06 2.82
N ASN A 70 18.89 -6.91 3.97
CA ASN A 70 19.41 -5.61 4.41
C ASN A 70 20.65 -5.12 3.64
N TYR A 71 21.51 -6.04 3.18
CA TYR A 71 22.85 -5.69 2.70
C TYR A 71 23.18 -6.18 1.28
N THR A 72 22.32 -7.01 0.67
CA THR A 72 22.49 -7.64 -0.66
C THR A 72 23.85 -8.32 -0.90
N ASP A 73 24.57 -8.63 0.17
CA ASP A 73 25.86 -9.32 0.17
C ASP A 73 25.67 -10.77 0.63
N LEU A 74 25.82 -11.67 -0.33
CA LEU A 74 25.68 -13.10 -0.11
C LEU A 74 26.73 -13.64 0.87
N ASN A 75 27.97 -13.16 0.83
CA ASN A 75 29.00 -13.64 1.74
C ASN A 75 28.73 -13.18 3.17
N LEU A 76 28.37 -11.90 3.36
CA LEU A 76 28.03 -11.37 4.67
C LEU A 76 26.84 -12.13 5.29
N SER A 77 25.79 -12.36 4.50
CA SER A 77 24.62 -13.13 4.90
C SER A 77 24.98 -14.52 5.42
N ILE A 78 25.80 -15.28 4.66
CA ILE A 78 26.24 -16.61 5.07
C ILE A 78 27.13 -16.57 6.32
N GLN A 79 27.98 -15.55 6.50
CA GLN A 79 28.81 -15.45 7.70
C GLN A 79 27.95 -15.23 8.96
N GLN A 80 26.97 -14.33 8.90
CA GLN A 80 26.13 -14.00 10.06
C GLN A 80 25.19 -15.14 10.45
N SER A 81 24.61 -15.83 9.47
CA SER A 81 23.75 -17.00 9.73
C SER A 81 24.51 -18.18 10.32
N VAL A 82 25.76 -18.41 9.91
CA VAL A 82 26.63 -19.45 10.45
C VAL A 82 26.99 -19.16 11.91
N LEU A 83 27.25 -17.89 12.26
CA LEU A 83 27.49 -17.49 13.65
C LEU A 83 26.26 -17.77 14.54
N LEU A 84 25.06 -17.53 14.01
CA LEU A 84 23.81 -17.83 14.70
C LEU A 84 23.65 -19.34 14.94
N TYR A 85 23.85 -20.16 13.90
CA TYR A 85 23.85 -21.62 14.01
C TYR A 85 24.83 -22.14 15.07
N GLN A 86 26.07 -21.61 15.08
CA GLN A 86 27.10 -21.99 16.06
C GLN A 86 26.69 -21.66 17.49
N ARG A 87 26.08 -20.48 17.69
CA ARG A 87 25.62 -20.05 19.01
C ARG A 87 24.50 -20.96 19.52
N ASP A 88 23.55 -21.32 18.68
CA ASP A 88 22.39 -22.12 19.07
C ASP A 88 22.78 -23.57 19.42
N LEU A 89 23.74 -24.17 18.68
CA LEU A 89 24.31 -25.48 19.00
C LEU A 89 25.50 -25.45 19.97
N ARG A 90 25.91 -24.27 20.44
CA ARG A 90 27.02 -24.07 21.39
C ARG A 90 28.38 -24.56 20.86
N LEU A 91 28.63 -24.39 19.57
CA LEU A 91 29.86 -24.76 18.87
C LEU A 91 30.92 -23.65 18.96
N TYR A 92 31.45 -23.41 20.17
CA TYR A 92 32.31 -22.26 20.46
C TYR A 92 33.70 -22.30 19.82
N SER A 93 34.17 -23.46 19.36
CA SER A 93 35.46 -23.58 18.65
C SER A 93 35.41 -23.10 17.21
N GLY A 94 34.22 -22.80 16.68
CA GLY A 94 34.01 -22.50 15.27
C GLY A 94 34.24 -23.71 14.36
N PRO A 95 34.19 -23.52 13.03
CA PRO A 95 34.32 -24.59 12.07
C PRO A 95 35.77 -25.07 11.97
N ALA A 96 35.95 -26.39 11.96
CA ALA A 96 37.24 -27.05 11.76
C ALA A 96 37.71 -26.92 10.30
N THR A 97 36.78 -27.09 9.35
CA THR A 97 37.04 -26.81 7.94
C THR A 97 35.83 -26.13 7.28
N VAL A 98 36.12 -25.29 6.29
CA VAL A 98 35.15 -24.61 5.44
C VAL A 98 35.50 -24.87 3.98
N SER A 99 34.52 -25.27 3.19
CA SER A 99 34.62 -25.45 1.74
C SER A 99 33.56 -24.61 1.04
N GLY A 100 33.92 -23.90 -0.03
CA GLY A 100 33.00 -23.06 -0.83
C GLY A 100 33.30 -21.55 -0.77
N PRO A 101 32.54 -20.71 -1.51
CA PRO A 101 31.42 -21.10 -2.35
C PRO A 101 31.84 -21.90 -3.58
N THR A 102 31.14 -23.00 -3.84
CA THR A 102 31.22 -23.70 -5.12
C THR A 102 30.01 -23.31 -5.95
N LEU A 103 30.25 -22.69 -7.11
CA LEU A 103 29.18 -22.27 -8.02
C LEU A 103 28.76 -23.43 -8.94
N ALA A 104 27.47 -23.68 -9.03
CA ALA A 104 26.82 -24.53 -10.01
C ALA A 104 25.71 -23.75 -10.71
N LEU A 105 25.40 -24.12 -11.95
CA LEU A 105 24.21 -23.64 -12.65
C LEU A 105 23.14 -24.73 -12.59
N VAL A 106 21.94 -24.38 -12.13
CA VAL A 106 20.82 -25.30 -11.90
C VAL A 106 19.54 -24.78 -12.55
N GLY A 107 18.44 -25.54 -12.47
CA GLY A 107 17.17 -25.18 -13.10
C GLY A 107 17.07 -25.52 -14.58
N ALA A 108 15.93 -25.19 -15.19
CA ALA A 108 15.71 -25.46 -16.62
C ALA A 108 16.72 -24.66 -17.47
N ASN A 109 17.45 -25.36 -18.34
CA ASN A 109 18.52 -24.79 -19.17
C ASN A 109 19.69 -24.16 -18.39
N ASN A 110 19.95 -24.59 -17.14
CA ASN A 110 21.05 -24.06 -16.31
C ASN A 110 20.93 -22.54 -16.05
N SER A 111 19.71 -22.05 -15.86
CA SER A 111 19.39 -20.62 -15.75
C SER A 111 19.59 -20.00 -14.36
N LEU A 112 19.75 -20.81 -13.32
CA LEU A 112 19.85 -20.34 -11.93
C LEU A 112 21.28 -20.55 -11.40
N LYS A 113 21.82 -19.54 -10.71
CA LYS A 113 23.13 -19.65 -10.05
C LYS A 113 22.95 -20.22 -8.64
N GLN A 114 23.66 -21.28 -8.32
CA GLN A 114 23.63 -21.91 -7.00
C GLN A 114 25.04 -21.94 -6.40
N ASN A 115 25.20 -21.35 -5.21
CA ASN A 115 26.43 -21.39 -4.44
C ASN A 115 26.27 -22.33 -3.26
N THR A 116 27.25 -23.21 -3.06
CA THR A 116 27.26 -24.17 -1.95
C THR A 116 28.45 -23.97 -1.03
N TRP A 117 28.20 -23.97 0.27
CA TRP A 117 29.20 -23.99 1.34
C TRP A 117 29.04 -25.22 2.21
N ILE A 118 30.15 -25.75 2.71
CA ILE A 118 30.17 -26.87 3.66
C ILE A 118 31.09 -26.49 4.82
N TYR A 119 30.52 -26.48 6.02
CA TYR A 119 31.21 -26.26 7.28
C TYR A 119 31.23 -27.57 8.06
N THR A 120 32.40 -27.98 8.54
CA THR A 120 32.54 -29.15 9.43
C THR A 120 33.08 -28.71 10.77
N TYR A 121 32.62 -29.35 11.84
CA TYR A 121 32.97 -29.03 13.22
C TYR A 121 33.61 -30.24 13.91
N ASN A 122 34.47 -30.01 14.89
CA ASN A 122 35.18 -31.07 15.61
C ASN A 122 34.23 -31.96 16.42
N GLU A 123 33.08 -31.41 16.78
CA GLU A 123 31.98 -32.05 17.52
C GLU A 123 31.13 -32.98 16.63
N SER A 124 31.62 -33.36 15.44
CA SER A 124 30.92 -34.25 14.49
C SER A 124 29.65 -33.66 13.86
N TYR A 125 29.53 -32.33 13.82
CA TYR A 125 28.52 -31.62 13.02
C TYR A 125 29.06 -31.30 11.63
N THR A 126 28.20 -31.39 10.63
CA THR A 126 28.42 -30.87 9.27
C THR A 126 27.23 -30.01 8.89
N LEU A 127 27.48 -28.76 8.51
CA LEU A 127 26.48 -27.85 8.00
C LEU A 127 26.75 -27.61 6.51
N THR A 128 25.79 -28.00 5.67
CA THR A 128 25.77 -27.70 4.24
C THR A 128 24.78 -26.58 3.99
N ILE A 129 25.24 -25.54 3.29
CA ILE A 129 24.43 -24.38 2.94
C ILE A 129 24.38 -24.28 1.43
N VAL A 130 23.18 -24.17 0.87
CA VAL A 130 22.96 -23.99 -0.55
C VAL A 130 22.17 -22.70 -0.74
N ALA A 131 22.78 -21.70 -1.37
CA ALA A 131 22.10 -20.46 -1.76
C ALA A 131 21.85 -20.48 -3.26
N THR A 132 20.59 -20.45 -3.66
CA THR A 132 20.18 -20.41 -5.07
C THR A 132 19.62 -19.03 -5.38
N ASP A 133 20.20 -18.36 -6.36
CA ASP A 133 19.63 -17.17 -6.99
C ASP A 133 18.43 -17.61 -7.83
N THR A 134 17.25 -17.41 -7.27
CA THR A 134 15.96 -17.69 -7.91
C THR A 134 15.44 -16.49 -8.71
N GLN A 135 16.33 -15.53 -8.99
CA GLN A 135 16.06 -14.31 -9.75
C GLN A 135 15.02 -13.45 -9.04
N PHE A 136 13.79 -13.43 -9.56
CA PHE A 136 12.71 -12.58 -9.04
C PHE A 136 12.27 -12.95 -7.62
N ASN A 137 12.23 -14.26 -7.32
CA ASN A 137 11.99 -14.78 -5.97
C ASN A 137 13.14 -14.48 -4.99
N GLY A 138 14.17 -13.75 -5.47
CA GLY A 138 15.41 -13.41 -4.78
C GLY A 138 16.25 -14.64 -4.46
N PHE A 139 16.77 -14.74 -3.24
CA PHE A 139 17.63 -15.84 -2.83
C PHE A 139 16.88 -16.88 -2.01
N GLN A 140 17.04 -18.14 -2.39
CA GLN A 140 16.63 -19.29 -1.58
C GLN A 140 17.85 -19.81 -0.82
N PHE A 141 17.76 -19.92 0.50
CA PHE A 141 18.81 -20.47 1.35
C PHE A 141 18.36 -21.78 1.99
N GLN A 142 19.03 -22.88 1.67
CA GLN A 142 18.79 -24.17 2.28
C GLN A 142 19.94 -24.52 3.22
N TYR A 143 19.63 -24.76 4.49
CA TYR A 143 20.56 -25.18 5.53
C TYR A 143 20.28 -26.63 5.86
N THR A 144 21.28 -27.49 5.74
CA THR A 144 21.21 -28.89 6.14
C THR A 144 22.31 -29.19 7.14
N THR A 145 21.93 -29.57 8.36
CA THR A 145 22.85 -30.04 9.39
C THR A 145 22.80 -31.56 9.48
N ILE A 146 23.96 -32.17 9.73
CA ILE A 146 24.11 -33.59 10.04
C ILE A 146 25.01 -33.71 11.27
N HIS A 147 24.56 -34.43 12.29
CA HIS A 147 25.34 -34.78 13.47
C HIS A 147 25.45 -36.30 13.61
N SER A 148 26.67 -36.80 13.84
CA SER A 148 26.91 -38.22 14.11
C SER A 148 26.85 -38.49 15.62
N LEU A 149 25.66 -38.79 16.13
CA LEU A 149 25.46 -39.03 17.56
C LEU A 149 26.06 -40.38 17.97
N SER A 150 26.96 -40.36 18.95
CA SER A 150 27.50 -41.58 19.57
C SER A 150 26.48 -42.24 20.49
N LEU A 151 26.10 -43.48 20.15
CA LEU A 151 25.13 -44.29 20.89
C LEU A 151 25.81 -44.94 22.10
N ALA A 152 25.17 -45.00 23.26
CA ALA A 152 25.80 -45.52 24.47
C ALA A 152 25.49 -47.00 24.70
N PHE A 153 24.23 -47.41 24.54
CA PHE A 153 23.78 -48.73 24.98
C PHE A 153 23.69 -49.74 23.84
N ILE A 154 23.31 -49.30 22.63
CA ILE A 154 23.16 -50.24 21.50
C ILE A 154 24.49 -50.91 21.10
N GLN A 155 25.62 -50.27 21.41
CA GLN A 155 26.96 -50.81 21.17
C GLN A 155 27.22 -52.11 21.95
N ILE A 156 26.61 -52.25 23.14
CA ILE A 156 26.75 -53.43 24.01
C ILE A 156 26.12 -54.66 23.35
N PHE A 157 25.11 -54.46 22.50
CA PHE A 157 24.41 -55.53 21.78
C PHE A 157 24.96 -55.74 20.35
N GLY A 158 26.14 -55.18 20.02
CA GLY A 158 26.76 -55.31 18.71
C GLY A 158 26.17 -54.42 17.62
N GLY A 159 25.37 -53.41 17.98
CA GLY A 159 24.80 -52.43 17.06
C GLY A 159 25.81 -51.37 16.59
N SER A 160 25.35 -50.46 15.72
CA SER A 160 26.17 -49.33 15.22
C SER A 160 26.68 -48.45 16.37
N LYS A 161 27.90 -47.93 16.23
CA LYS A 161 28.51 -47.03 17.23
C LYS A 161 27.96 -45.61 17.17
N THR A 162 27.46 -45.21 16.01
CA THR A 162 26.87 -43.89 15.80
C THR A 162 25.60 -43.97 14.97
N VAL A 163 24.75 -42.94 15.09
CA VAL A 163 23.59 -42.71 14.23
C VAL A 163 23.65 -41.30 13.67
N PRO A 164 23.49 -41.10 12.36
CA PRO A 164 23.39 -39.76 11.80
C PRO A 164 22.00 -39.19 12.08
N ILE A 165 21.97 -37.98 12.60
CA ILE A 165 20.76 -37.18 12.81
C ILE A 165 20.89 -35.96 11.91
N SER A 166 19.94 -35.77 11.01
CA SER A 166 19.92 -34.61 10.11
C SER A 166 18.81 -33.64 10.47
N ALA A 167 18.94 -32.38 10.11
CA ALA A 167 17.81 -31.44 10.03
C ALA A 167 18.03 -30.52 8.84
N THR A 168 16.93 -30.10 8.22
CA THR A 168 16.98 -29.20 7.07
C THR A 168 15.94 -28.10 7.26
N ALA A 169 16.35 -26.89 6.92
CA ALA A 169 15.48 -25.73 6.86
C ALA A 169 15.75 -24.99 5.56
N THR A 170 14.71 -24.41 4.98
CA THR A 170 14.83 -23.59 3.78
C THR A 170 14.17 -22.26 4.06
N SER A 171 14.87 -21.17 3.78
CA SER A 171 14.31 -19.83 3.73
C SER A 171 14.33 -19.31 2.31
N ILE A 172 13.44 -18.36 2.05
CA ILE A 172 13.41 -17.61 0.80
C ILE A 172 13.33 -16.13 1.13
N VAL A 173 14.07 -15.34 0.36
CA VAL A 173 14.09 -13.88 0.42
C VAL A 173 13.79 -13.36 -0.94
N GLY A 174 12.65 -12.70 -1.09
CA GLY A 174 12.32 -11.98 -2.32
C GLY A 174 13.34 -10.90 -2.62
N ASN A 175 13.57 -10.60 -3.90
CA ASN A 175 14.23 -9.35 -4.27
C ASN A 175 13.28 -8.20 -3.88
N GLN A 176 13.49 -7.61 -2.71
CA GLN A 176 12.56 -6.62 -2.15
C GLN A 176 12.47 -5.31 -2.93
N ARG A 177 13.35 -5.08 -3.90
CA ARG A 177 13.29 -3.85 -4.69
C ARG A 177 12.19 -3.85 -5.75
N GLN A 178 11.59 -5.00 -6.08
CA GLN A 178 10.64 -5.11 -7.18
C GLN A 178 9.60 -6.18 -6.85
N THR A 179 8.48 -5.78 -6.23
CA THR A 179 7.23 -6.52 -6.48
C THR A 179 6.82 -6.18 -7.93
N PRO A 180 6.32 -7.14 -8.72
CA PRO A 180 6.19 -6.92 -10.16
C PRO A 180 5.05 -5.93 -10.41
N ALA A 181 5.14 -5.14 -11.47
CA ALA A 181 4.05 -4.25 -11.89
C ALA A 181 2.78 -5.07 -12.16
N LEU A 182 2.95 -6.24 -12.77
CA LEU A 182 1.90 -7.21 -13.05
C LEU A 182 2.36 -8.63 -12.66
N LEU A 183 1.59 -9.30 -11.80
CA LEU A 183 1.75 -10.71 -11.47
C LEU A 183 0.50 -11.49 -11.82
N THR A 184 0.66 -12.53 -12.62
CA THR A 184 -0.38 -13.55 -12.84
C THR A 184 0.01 -14.88 -12.21
N LEU A 185 -0.86 -15.39 -11.34
CA LEU A 185 -0.60 -16.59 -10.53
C LEU A 185 -0.94 -17.89 -11.26
N SER A 186 -1.78 -17.85 -12.29
CA SER A 186 -2.16 -19.02 -13.08
C SER A 186 -0.98 -19.63 -13.81
N THR A 187 -0.88 -20.96 -13.81
CA THR A 187 0.14 -21.73 -14.55
C THR A 187 -0.32 -22.09 -15.98
N GLN A 188 -1.42 -21.51 -16.46
CA GLN A 188 -2.02 -21.83 -17.75
C GLN A 188 -1.30 -21.14 -18.92
N SER A 189 -1.58 -21.58 -20.14
CA SER A 189 -1.13 -20.89 -21.36
C SER A 189 -1.78 -19.52 -21.49
N CYS A 190 -1.00 -18.50 -21.85
CA CYS A 190 -1.43 -17.12 -22.00
C CYS A 190 -2.12 -16.57 -20.74
N ALA A 191 -1.64 -16.97 -19.55
CA ALA A 191 -2.12 -16.44 -18.27
C ALA A 191 -1.90 -14.92 -18.19
N THR A 192 -0.83 -14.41 -18.80
CA THR A 192 -0.65 -13.00 -19.13
C THR A 192 -0.78 -12.80 -20.62
N ASN A 193 -1.73 -11.97 -21.04
CA ASN A 193 -1.96 -11.59 -22.42
C ASN A 193 -1.89 -10.06 -22.53
N LEU A 194 -0.81 -9.55 -23.11
CA LEU A 194 -0.61 -8.11 -23.33
C LEU A 194 -0.59 -7.88 -24.85
N THR A 195 -1.78 -7.61 -25.41
CA THR A 195 -1.95 -7.45 -26.86
C THR A 195 -2.82 -6.25 -27.19
N GLY A 196 -2.50 -5.46 -28.20
CA GLY A 196 -3.24 -4.22 -28.49
C GLY A 196 -3.01 -3.70 -29.90
N SER A 197 -3.93 -2.85 -30.37
CA SER A 197 -3.78 -2.12 -31.65
C SER A 197 -2.98 -0.82 -31.51
N ALA A 198 -2.70 -0.40 -30.27
CA ALA A 198 -1.96 0.80 -29.90
C ALA A 198 -0.81 0.46 -28.93
N GLN A 199 0.05 1.44 -28.65
CA GLN A 199 1.18 1.29 -27.72
C GLN A 199 0.67 1.02 -26.29
N LEU A 200 1.05 -0.12 -25.71
CA LEU A 200 0.83 -0.47 -24.31
C LEU A 200 2.15 -0.27 -23.55
N THR A 201 2.17 0.53 -22.49
CA THR A 201 3.40 0.75 -21.70
C THR A 201 3.27 0.16 -20.30
N VAL A 202 4.21 -0.69 -19.90
CA VAL A 202 4.33 -1.17 -18.52
C VAL A 202 5.64 -0.64 -17.94
N LEU A 203 5.55 0.09 -16.83
CA LEU A 203 6.72 0.47 -16.02
C LEU A 203 6.82 -0.47 -14.83
N GLY A 204 7.94 -1.20 -14.75
CA GLY A 204 8.18 -2.31 -13.82
C GLY A 204 8.06 -3.68 -14.46
N ASP A 205 8.40 -4.72 -13.70
CA ASP A 205 8.49 -6.09 -14.21
C ASP A 205 7.11 -6.72 -14.45
N VAL A 206 6.96 -7.48 -15.53
CA VAL A 206 5.79 -8.33 -15.79
C VAL A 206 6.13 -9.77 -15.47
N TYR A 207 5.33 -10.42 -14.63
CA TYR A 207 5.56 -11.79 -14.20
C TYR A 207 4.34 -12.68 -14.43
N THR A 208 4.58 -13.85 -15.02
CA THR A 208 3.57 -14.91 -15.12
C THR A 208 4.09 -16.28 -14.73
N ASN A 209 3.33 -16.98 -13.87
CA ASN A 209 3.57 -18.38 -13.56
C ASN A 209 3.30 -19.32 -14.75
N GLY A 210 2.41 -18.90 -15.64
CA GLY A 210 2.02 -19.59 -16.85
C GLY A 210 2.88 -19.16 -18.03
N THR A 211 2.28 -19.01 -19.21
CA THR A 211 2.99 -18.40 -20.35
C THR A 211 2.53 -16.98 -20.62
N ALA A 212 3.47 -16.11 -20.99
CA ALA A 212 3.21 -14.76 -21.47
C ALA A 212 2.94 -14.80 -22.98
N CYS A 213 1.87 -14.14 -23.40
CA CYS A 213 1.44 -13.99 -24.79
C CYS A 213 1.36 -12.50 -25.13
N LEU A 214 2.43 -11.98 -25.71
CA LEU A 214 2.67 -10.57 -25.98
C LEU A 214 2.70 -10.29 -27.48
N ASP A 215 2.46 -9.04 -27.88
CA ASP A 215 2.73 -8.56 -29.23
C ASP A 215 3.80 -7.45 -29.25
N SER A 216 4.17 -7.00 -30.45
CA SER A 216 5.22 -5.99 -30.64
C SER A 216 4.82 -4.57 -30.27
N ASN A 217 3.57 -4.36 -29.84
CA ASN A 217 3.06 -3.06 -29.42
C ASN A 217 3.23 -2.84 -27.90
N LEU A 218 3.70 -3.86 -27.17
CA LEU A 218 4.11 -3.73 -25.79
C LEU A 218 5.47 -3.03 -25.69
N HIS A 219 5.49 -1.87 -25.03
CA HIS A 219 6.68 -1.19 -24.54
C HIS A 219 6.85 -1.51 -23.05
N GLU A 220 7.91 -2.22 -22.70
CA GLU A 220 8.15 -2.66 -21.34
C GLU A 220 9.40 -2.00 -20.76
N ALA A 221 9.21 -1.23 -19.71
CA ALA A 221 10.24 -0.59 -18.92
C ALA A 221 10.48 -1.41 -17.65
N GLY A 222 10.94 -2.65 -17.86
CA GLY A 222 11.07 -3.71 -16.86
C GLY A 222 11.40 -5.03 -17.55
N ASN A 223 11.49 -6.11 -16.78
CA ASN A 223 11.72 -7.45 -17.30
C ASN A 223 10.42 -8.25 -17.43
N CYS A 224 10.32 -9.01 -18.54
CA CYS A 224 9.25 -9.98 -18.72
C CYS A 224 9.70 -11.36 -18.25
N TYR A 225 9.06 -11.86 -17.20
CA TYR A 225 9.26 -13.20 -16.68
C TYR A 225 8.08 -14.09 -17.09
N GLY A 226 8.37 -15.24 -17.67
CA GLY A 226 7.32 -16.19 -17.99
C GLY A 226 7.79 -17.63 -17.99
N GLY A 227 6.85 -18.55 -17.77
CA GLY A 227 7.09 -19.98 -17.87
C GLY A 227 7.52 -20.42 -19.28
N ALA A 228 7.99 -21.65 -19.40
CA ALA A 228 8.47 -22.19 -20.67
C ALA A 228 7.40 -22.07 -21.77
N GLY A 229 7.78 -21.49 -22.92
CA GLY A 229 6.86 -21.22 -24.04
C GLY A 229 6.32 -19.80 -24.11
N SER A 230 6.70 -18.93 -23.17
CA SER A 230 6.43 -17.48 -23.24
C SER A 230 7.16 -16.80 -24.39
N ASN A 231 6.55 -15.78 -24.99
CA ASN A 231 7.14 -15.00 -26.10
C ASN A 231 7.64 -13.61 -25.67
N CYS A 232 8.22 -13.49 -24.47
CA CYS A 232 8.76 -12.23 -23.93
C CYS A 232 9.75 -11.50 -24.87
N ASN A 233 10.36 -12.21 -25.81
CA ASN A 233 11.28 -11.64 -26.80
C ASN A 233 10.59 -10.76 -27.86
N VAL A 234 9.25 -10.73 -27.91
CA VAL A 234 8.47 -9.93 -28.87
C VAL A 234 8.24 -8.49 -28.36
N ALA A 235 8.32 -8.28 -27.05
CA ALA A 235 8.18 -6.96 -26.42
C ALA A 235 9.32 -6.01 -26.83
N GLN A 236 9.01 -4.71 -26.83
CA GLN A 236 10.01 -3.66 -27.01
C GLN A 236 10.46 -3.13 -25.65
N TYR A 237 11.73 -3.38 -25.27
CA TYR A 237 12.24 -2.99 -23.96
C TYR A 237 12.77 -1.56 -23.94
N TYR A 238 12.20 -0.75 -23.05
CA TYR A 238 12.55 0.66 -22.83
C TYR A 238 13.58 0.80 -21.70
N CYS A 239 14.30 1.90 -21.75
CA CYS A 239 15.23 2.31 -20.70
C CYS A 239 14.45 2.89 -19.52
N TYR A 240 14.83 2.50 -18.30
CA TYR A 240 14.23 2.93 -17.04
C TYR A 240 15.25 3.07 -15.92
N ASN A 241 14.86 3.75 -14.84
CA ASN A 241 15.61 3.75 -13.59
C ASN A 241 14.65 3.75 -12.38
N SER A 242 15.20 3.72 -11.17
CA SER A 242 14.42 3.62 -9.93
C SER A 242 13.89 4.95 -9.41
N SER A 243 13.95 6.04 -10.17
CA SER A 243 13.45 7.34 -9.73
C SER A 243 11.92 7.38 -9.91
N PRO A 244 11.15 7.76 -8.87
CA PRO A 244 9.71 7.97 -9.02
C PRO A 244 9.40 9.01 -10.11
N GLY A 245 8.38 8.75 -10.93
CA GLY A 245 7.99 9.65 -12.03
C GLY A 245 8.97 9.65 -13.21
N PHE A 246 9.90 8.69 -13.28
CA PHE A 246 10.77 8.54 -14.43
C PHE A 246 9.97 8.14 -15.67
N VAL A 247 10.19 8.85 -16.77
CA VAL A 247 9.51 8.59 -18.05
C VAL A 247 10.36 7.63 -18.88
N PRO A 248 9.89 6.39 -19.15
CA PRO A 248 10.63 5.45 -19.96
C PRO A 248 10.84 5.93 -21.39
N TYR A 249 12.00 5.61 -21.96
CA TYR A 249 12.33 6.00 -23.33
C TYR A 249 12.96 4.85 -24.12
N ALA A 250 12.81 4.89 -25.44
CA ALA A 250 13.42 3.90 -26.32
C ALA A 250 14.95 4.04 -26.33
N PRO A 251 15.72 2.94 -26.25
CA PRO A 251 17.18 2.96 -26.27
C PRO A 251 17.74 3.54 -27.59
N SER A 252 18.84 4.30 -27.53
CA SER A 252 19.49 4.86 -28.72
C SER A 252 21.01 4.96 -28.59
N PRO A 253 21.82 4.02 -29.14
CA PRO A 253 21.60 2.58 -29.32
C PRO A 253 21.68 1.78 -27.99
N THR A 254 22.03 2.45 -26.90
CA THR A 254 21.99 1.96 -25.51
C THR A 254 21.24 2.97 -24.64
N CYS A 255 20.94 2.62 -23.39
CA CYS A 255 20.41 3.58 -22.43
C CYS A 255 21.45 4.66 -22.07
N ASN A 256 20.96 5.80 -21.56
CA ASN A 256 21.80 6.83 -20.97
C ASN A 256 22.51 6.27 -19.72
N ALA A 257 23.64 6.89 -19.36
CA ALA A 257 24.41 6.46 -18.19
C ALA A 257 23.56 6.55 -16.91
N GLY A 258 23.42 5.43 -16.19
CA GLY A 258 22.61 5.32 -14.98
C GLY A 258 21.25 4.65 -15.18
N ASP A 259 20.79 4.51 -16.43
CA ASP A 259 19.54 3.85 -16.78
C ASP A 259 19.78 2.42 -17.25
N THR A 260 18.79 1.55 -17.07
CA THR A 260 18.85 0.12 -17.41
C THR A 260 17.79 -0.24 -18.45
N GLN A 261 18.12 -1.14 -19.38
CA GLN A 261 17.15 -1.72 -20.31
C GLN A 261 16.66 -3.07 -19.77
N GLY A 262 15.35 -3.30 -19.84
CA GLY A 262 14.75 -4.58 -19.49
C GLY A 262 15.06 -5.71 -20.48
N THR A 263 14.69 -6.94 -20.10
CA THR A 263 14.83 -8.11 -20.96
C THR A 263 13.81 -9.21 -20.65
N GLY A 264 13.68 -10.17 -21.57
CA GLY A 264 12.83 -11.34 -21.39
C GLY A 264 13.57 -12.48 -20.72
N ILE A 265 12.98 -13.07 -19.69
CA ILE A 265 13.52 -14.16 -18.89
C ILE A 265 12.56 -15.35 -18.98
N VAL A 266 12.94 -16.32 -19.81
CA VAL A 266 12.13 -17.51 -20.09
C VAL A 266 13.05 -18.75 -20.12
N PRO A 267 12.77 -19.82 -19.32
CA PRO A 267 11.69 -19.92 -18.35
C PRO A 267 12.02 -19.23 -17.03
N ALA A 268 11.04 -18.57 -16.43
CA ALA A 268 11.08 -18.07 -15.06
C ALA A 268 10.50 -19.12 -14.06
N PRO A 269 10.91 -19.12 -12.78
CA PRO A 269 10.28 -19.90 -11.72
C PRO A 269 8.79 -19.55 -11.50
N THR A 270 8.07 -20.28 -10.67
CA THR A 270 6.71 -19.86 -10.24
C THR A 270 6.79 -19.04 -8.96
N LEU A 271 5.98 -17.98 -8.85
CA LEU A 271 5.74 -17.23 -7.62
C LEU A 271 4.49 -17.76 -6.91
N PRO A 272 4.55 -18.06 -5.60
CA PRO A 272 3.35 -18.31 -4.82
C PRO A 272 2.54 -17.02 -4.66
N ASP A 273 1.25 -17.17 -4.34
CA ASP A 273 0.43 -16.05 -3.86
C ASP A 273 1.11 -15.39 -2.64
N PRO A 274 1.33 -14.07 -2.65
CA PRO A 274 1.82 -13.33 -1.48
C PRO A 274 0.95 -13.49 -0.22
N GLY A 275 -0.35 -13.77 -0.38
CA GLY A 275 -1.27 -14.00 0.73
C GLY A 275 -1.60 -12.74 1.53
N TYR A 276 -1.69 -11.58 0.88
CA TYR A 276 -2.06 -10.34 1.55
C TYR A 276 -3.46 -10.45 2.18
N LEU A 277 -3.66 -9.77 3.30
CA LEU A 277 -4.91 -9.77 4.07
C LEU A 277 -5.57 -8.39 4.03
N ALA A 278 -6.88 -8.36 4.21
CA ALA A 278 -7.69 -7.14 4.34
C ALA A 278 -8.25 -7.01 5.77
N ASP A 279 -7.35 -6.79 6.74
CA ASP A 279 -7.68 -6.85 8.16
C ASP A 279 -8.71 -5.78 8.60
N SER A 280 -8.70 -4.62 7.94
CA SER A 280 -9.59 -3.51 8.29
C SER A 280 -11.06 -3.71 7.92
N VAL A 281 -11.40 -4.71 7.09
CA VAL A 281 -12.78 -4.95 6.60
C VAL A 281 -13.78 -5.12 7.75
N ALA A 282 -13.36 -5.79 8.83
CA ALA A 282 -14.22 -6.09 9.98
C ALA A 282 -14.68 -4.84 10.76
N TYR A 283 -14.06 -3.68 10.55
CA TYR A 283 -14.40 -2.43 11.23
C TYR A 283 -15.42 -1.59 10.45
N TYR A 284 -15.71 -1.92 9.18
CA TYR A 284 -16.62 -1.20 8.31
C TYR A 284 -17.82 -2.06 7.88
N THR A 285 -18.63 -2.50 8.86
CA THR A 285 -19.76 -3.42 8.64
C THR A 285 -21.12 -2.73 8.48
N SER A 286 -21.15 -1.40 8.62
CA SER A 286 -22.41 -0.64 8.56
C SER A 286 -22.98 -0.69 7.14
N ALA A 287 -24.26 -1.04 7.01
CA ALA A 287 -24.95 -0.98 5.72
C ALA A 287 -25.07 0.48 5.25
N GLN A 288 -24.58 0.75 4.04
CA GLN A 288 -24.63 2.06 3.40
C GLN A 288 -25.45 1.99 2.12
N THR A 289 -25.99 3.14 1.74
CA THR A 289 -26.68 3.31 0.46
C THR A 289 -26.11 4.52 -0.25
N TYR A 290 -26.05 4.42 -1.58
CA TYR A 290 -25.69 5.55 -2.42
C TYR A 290 -26.91 6.47 -2.53
N ASN A 291 -26.87 7.64 -1.88
CA ASN A 291 -27.95 8.62 -1.89
C ASN A 291 -27.52 9.88 -2.66
N GLN A 292 -28.00 9.98 -3.90
CA GLN A 292 -27.60 11.01 -4.83
C GLN A 292 -27.88 12.43 -4.29
N TRP A 293 -26.93 13.35 -4.50
CA TRP A 293 -27.07 14.77 -4.15
C TRP A 293 -27.37 15.02 -2.67
N ASN A 294 -26.93 14.11 -1.78
CA ASN A 294 -27.12 14.30 -0.34
C ASN A 294 -26.36 15.52 0.21
N ARG A 295 -25.54 16.20 -0.61
CA ARG A 295 -24.91 17.51 -0.34
C ARG A 295 -25.35 18.61 -1.32
N GLY A 296 -26.51 18.46 -1.96
CA GLY A 296 -27.11 19.43 -2.88
C GLY A 296 -26.57 19.33 -4.30
N THR A 297 -25.24 19.44 -4.49
CA THR A 297 -24.58 19.43 -5.81
C THR A 297 -23.52 18.33 -5.98
N TRP A 298 -23.41 17.43 -5.01
CA TRP A 298 -22.60 16.22 -5.09
C TRP A 298 -23.08 15.22 -4.04
N THR A 299 -22.55 14.00 -4.09
CA THR A 299 -22.88 12.91 -3.16
C THR A 299 -21.71 12.61 -2.23
N GLU A 300 -21.90 12.66 -0.92
CA GLU A 300 -20.94 12.12 0.05
C GLU A 300 -21.26 10.66 0.36
N MET A 301 -20.27 9.79 0.19
CA MET A 301 -20.35 8.36 0.49
C MET A 301 -19.56 8.03 1.75
N ARG A 302 -20.17 7.28 2.67
CA ARG A 302 -19.52 6.80 3.90
C ARG A 302 -18.98 5.38 3.70
N PRO A 303 -17.88 4.99 4.35
CA PRO A 303 -17.39 3.61 4.27
C PRO A 303 -18.39 2.63 4.91
N GLY A 304 -18.35 1.38 4.47
CA GLY A 304 -19.28 0.34 4.90
C GLY A 304 -19.67 -0.62 3.78
N GLN A 305 -20.80 -1.31 3.98
CA GLN A 305 -21.31 -2.32 3.06
C GLN A 305 -22.33 -1.73 2.09
N TYR A 306 -22.01 -1.77 0.80
CA TYR A 306 -22.89 -1.37 -0.29
C TYR A 306 -23.42 -2.62 -0.99
N GLY A 307 -24.74 -2.71 -1.15
CA GLY A 307 -25.42 -3.79 -1.85
C GLY A 307 -25.13 -3.78 -3.36
N ASN A 308 -26.09 -3.34 -4.15
CA ASN A 308 -25.92 -3.13 -5.60
C ASN A 308 -25.40 -1.70 -5.81
N PHE A 309 -24.08 -1.51 -5.92
CA PHE A 309 -23.52 -0.20 -6.26
C PHE A 309 -23.42 -0.06 -7.78
N HIS A 310 -24.05 0.99 -8.32
CA HIS A 310 -23.97 1.33 -9.73
C HIS A 310 -23.83 2.84 -9.90
N LEU A 311 -22.69 3.29 -10.41
CA LEU A 311 -22.48 4.64 -10.89
C LEU A 311 -23.02 4.72 -12.34
N SER A 312 -24.25 5.23 -12.53
CA SER A 312 -24.91 5.35 -13.85
C SER A 312 -25.08 6.83 -14.29
N GLY A 313 -25.02 7.13 -15.60
CA GLY A 313 -24.87 8.49 -16.15
C GLY A 313 -26.04 9.46 -15.96
N GLY A 314 -27.14 8.99 -15.38
CA GLY A 314 -28.25 9.83 -14.90
C GLY A 314 -28.33 9.94 -13.37
N THR A 315 -27.53 9.15 -12.64
CA THR A 315 -27.68 8.92 -11.20
C THR A 315 -26.42 9.26 -10.39
N ALA A 316 -25.32 9.67 -11.03
CA ALA A 316 -24.19 10.29 -10.35
C ALA A 316 -23.58 11.40 -11.20
N SER A 317 -23.46 12.60 -10.63
CA SER A 317 -22.71 13.71 -11.21
C SER A 317 -21.30 13.74 -10.62
N CYS A 318 -21.16 13.71 -9.30
CA CYS A 318 -19.91 13.39 -8.60
C CYS A 318 -20.18 12.80 -7.22
N ALA A 319 -19.32 11.88 -6.81
CA ALA A 319 -19.37 11.25 -5.50
C ALA A 319 -18.00 11.35 -4.82
N PHE A 320 -17.99 11.95 -3.63
CA PHE A 320 -16.83 12.01 -2.75
C PHE A 320 -16.89 10.83 -1.75
N MET A 321 -15.77 10.14 -1.57
CA MET A 321 -15.64 9.01 -0.65
C MET A 321 -14.91 9.42 0.63
N ASP A 322 -15.58 9.26 1.77
CA ASP A 322 -14.93 9.32 3.08
C ASP A 322 -13.89 8.18 3.23
N PRO A 323 -12.82 8.36 4.01
CA PRO A 323 -11.82 7.30 4.22
C PRO A 323 -12.42 6.04 4.83
N GLY A 324 -11.95 4.88 4.41
CA GLY A 324 -12.39 3.61 4.96
C GLY A 324 -12.50 2.48 3.94
N VAL A 325 -13.08 1.36 4.39
CA VAL A 325 -13.33 0.20 3.52
C VAL A 325 -14.75 0.27 2.94
N TYR A 326 -14.84 0.12 1.62
CA TYR A 326 -16.09 0.02 0.86
C TYR A 326 -16.27 -1.42 0.43
N THR A 327 -17.14 -2.15 1.14
CA THR A 327 -17.47 -3.53 0.81
C THR A 327 -18.62 -3.55 -0.18
N PHE A 328 -18.35 -3.94 -1.43
CA PHE A 328 -19.39 -4.09 -2.45
C PHE A 328 -19.91 -5.52 -2.42
N THR A 329 -21.05 -5.76 -1.75
CA THR A 329 -21.52 -7.14 -1.50
C THR A 329 -22.16 -7.79 -2.72
N ASN A 330 -22.75 -7.01 -3.63
CA ASN A 330 -23.37 -7.51 -4.87
C ASN A 330 -22.76 -6.87 -6.12
N GLY A 331 -21.46 -6.59 -6.07
CA GLY A 331 -20.69 -6.02 -7.17
C GLY A 331 -20.63 -4.49 -7.19
N TYR A 332 -19.70 -4.02 -8.00
CA TYR A 332 -19.45 -2.64 -8.35
C TYR A 332 -19.63 -2.49 -9.86
N SER A 333 -20.51 -1.57 -10.30
CA SER A 333 -20.59 -1.16 -11.70
C SER A 333 -20.41 0.34 -11.88
N SER A 334 -19.65 0.74 -12.90
CA SER A 334 -19.48 2.14 -13.31
C SER A 334 -19.50 2.24 -14.83
N ASP A 335 -20.53 2.88 -15.39
CA ASP A 335 -20.76 2.91 -16.85
C ASP A 335 -21.26 4.25 -17.40
N ALA A 336 -20.97 5.30 -16.64
CA ALA A 336 -21.67 6.57 -16.68
C ALA A 336 -20.84 7.72 -17.20
N ASN A 337 -21.07 8.14 -18.44
CA ASN A 337 -20.59 9.45 -18.89
C ASN A 337 -21.24 10.55 -18.05
N GLY A 338 -20.46 11.57 -17.67
CA GLY A 338 -20.93 12.66 -16.82
C GLY A 338 -20.95 12.33 -15.32
N SER A 339 -20.17 11.33 -14.89
CA SER A 339 -19.98 10.97 -13.48
C SER A 339 -18.51 10.88 -13.09
N LEU A 340 -18.19 11.20 -11.84
CA LEU A 340 -16.88 11.00 -11.24
C LEU A 340 -17.00 10.49 -9.79
N LEU A 341 -16.33 9.38 -9.46
CA LEU A 341 -16.18 8.88 -8.10
C LEU A 341 -14.75 9.11 -7.62
N SER A 342 -14.55 9.79 -6.49
CA SER A 342 -13.20 10.03 -5.97
C SER A 342 -13.13 10.28 -4.46
N ASN A 343 -11.97 10.06 -3.85
CA ASN A 343 -11.63 10.48 -2.49
C ASN A 343 -10.71 11.73 -2.46
N GLU A 344 -10.45 12.37 -3.60
CA GLU A 344 -9.61 13.56 -3.70
C GLU A 344 -10.25 14.80 -3.07
N LEU A 345 -9.49 15.51 -2.23
CA LEU A 345 -9.95 16.76 -1.63
C LEU A 345 -9.39 17.93 -2.44
N ARG A 346 -10.26 18.63 -3.18
CA ARG A 346 -9.86 19.73 -4.06
C ARG A 346 -10.34 21.08 -3.52
N PRO A 347 -9.64 22.19 -3.80
CA PRO A 347 -10.12 23.53 -3.47
C PRO A 347 -11.36 23.91 -4.30
N PRO A 348 -12.14 24.92 -3.88
CA PRO A 348 -13.14 25.51 -4.74
C PRO A 348 -12.46 26.33 -5.84
N ALA A 349 -12.89 26.19 -7.10
CA ALA A 349 -12.28 26.86 -8.25
C ALA A 349 -10.75 26.66 -8.30
N GLU A 350 -10.30 25.43 -8.57
CA GLU A 350 -8.89 25.04 -8.66
C GLU A 350 -8.09 25.98 -9.58
N GLU A 351 -6.91 26.36 -9.12
CA GLU A 351 -5.98 27.16 -9.91
C GLU A 351 -5.33 26.36 -11.03
N LEU A 352 -4.79 27.07 -12.02
CA LEU A 352 -3.96 26.48 -13.06
C LEU A 352 -2.54 26.29 -12.53
N TRP A 353 -2.07 25.04 -12.45
CA TRP A 353 -0.72 24.64 -11.98
C TRP A 353 0.45 25.47 -12.56
N SER A 354 0.32 25.94 -13.81
CA SER A 354 1.37 26.69 -14.51
C SER A 354 1.37 28.20 -14.22
N ALA A 355 0.37 28.67 -13.48
CA ALA A 355 0.21 30.07 -13.10
C ALA A 355 -0.40 30.18 -11.68
N PRO A 356 0.27 29.62 -10.66
CA PRO A 356 -0.24 29.64 -9.29
C PRO A 356 -0.32 31.08 -8.76
N ALA A 357 -1.17 31.33 -7.77
CA ALA A 357 -1.39 32.66 -7.20
C ALA A 357 -1.86 33.75 -8.19
N THR A 358 -2.44 33.33 -9.32
CA THR A 358 -3.06 34.21 -10.32
C THR A 358 -4.56 33.95 -10.43
N THR A 359 -5.26 34.75 -11.23
CA THR A 359 -6.69 34.55 -11.54
C THR A 359 -6.93 33.47 -12.60
N ASN A 360 -5.93 32.64 -12.92
CA ASN A 360 -6.05 31.63 -13.96
C ASN A 360 -6.64 30.34 -13.38
N ARG A 361 -7.84 30.00 -13.83
CA ARG A 361 -8.55 28.78 -13.47
C ARG A 361 -8.07 27.56 -14.24
N ALA A 362 -7.95 26.42 -13.56
CA ALA A 362 -7.85 25.11 -14.23
C ALA A 362 -9.09 24.86 -15.12
N THR A 363 -8.87 24.45 -16.37
CA THR A 363 -9.95 24.08 -17.29
C THR A 363 -9.62 22.76 -18.01
N PRO A 364 -10.37 21.67 -17.80
CA PRO A 364 -11.53 21.50 -16.90
C PRO A 364 -11.16 21.65 -15.42
N GLN A 365 -12.09 21.49 -14.47
CA GLN A 365 -11.77 21.29 -13.05
C GLN A 365 -11.73 19.80 -12.73
N PHE A 366 -11.07 19.37 -11.64
CA PHE A 366 -10.96 17.93 -11.35
C PHE A 366 -12.34 17.30 -11.22
N TRP A 367 -13.21 17.96 -10.45
CA TRP A 367 -14.59 17.53 -10.24
C TRP A 367 -15.53 17.78 -11.43
N ASP A 368 -15.04 18.35 -12.54
CA ASP A 368 -15.78 18.54 -13.79
C ASP A 368 -15.20 17.65 -14.92
N GLN A 369 -14.35 16.68 -14.57
CA GLN A 369 -13.81 15.70 -15.51
C GLN A 369 -14.87 14.67 -15.97
N ASN A 370 -14.52 13.80 -16.93
CA ASN A 370 -15.44 12.79 -17.51
C ASN A 370 -16.80 13.36 -17.99
N GLY A 371 -16.81 14.58 -18.50
CA GLY A 371 -18.03 15.22 -18.99
C GLY A 371 -18.98 15.70 -17.89
N VAL A 372 -18.56 15.70 -16.62
CA VAL A 372 -19.32 16.30 -15.53
C VAL A 372 -19.43 17.81 -15.79
N GLY A 373 -20.65 18.31 -16.00
CA GLY A 373 -20.91 19.76 -16.12
C GLY A 373 -20.75 20.40 -17.50
N VAL A 374 -20.54 19.65 -18.58
CA VAL A 374 -20.61 20.18 -19.96
C VAL A 374 -22.05 20.17 -20.48
N GLY A 375 -22.72 21.31 -20.34
CA GLY A 375 -24.06 21.66 -20.82
C GLY A 375 -24.87 20.62 -21.61
N GLY A 376 -25.95 20.12 -20.99
CA GLY A 376 -27.03 19.34 -21.60
C GLY A 376 -27.39 18.12 -20.74
N ALA A 377 -28.62 18.05 -20.22
CA ALA A 377 -29.17 17.04 -19.30
C ALA A 377 -28.41 16.78 -17.97
N ALA A 378 -27.07 16.80 -17.96
CA ALA A 378 -26.23 16.88 -16.78
C ALA A 378 -26.14 18.34 -16.31
N GLY A 379 -26.45 18.59 -15.04
CA GLY A 379 -26.55 19.93 -14.44
C GLY A 379 -25.23 20.73 -14.41
N PRO A 380 -25.20 21.89 -13.73
CA PRO A 380 -23.96 22.64 -13.58
C PRO A 380 -22.97 21.78 -12.79
N GLY A 381 -21.69 21.70 -13.21
CA GLY A 381 -20.67 20.74 -12.70
C GLY A 381 -20.51 20.66 -11.17
N CYS A 382 -19.67 19.77 -10.65
CA CYS A 382 -19.55 19.58 -9.21
C CYS A 382 -18.44 20.40 -8.55
N SER A 383 -17.55 21.01 -9.34
CA SER A 383 -16.46 21.81 -8.81
C SER A 383 -16.96 22.87 -7.84
N GLY A 384 -16.25 23.02 -6.71
CA GLY A 384 -16.54 24.07 -5.75
C GLY A 384 -16.38 25.45 -6.40
N LEU A 385 -17.15 26.43 -5.94
CA LEU A 385 -17.11 27.78 -6.48
C LEU A 385 -17.26 28.80 -5.36
N PHE A 386 -16.50 29.88 -5.46
CA PHE A 386 -16.62 31.04 -4.58
C PHE A 386 -16.53 32.36 -5.36
N ASN A 387 -17.00 33.43 -4.74
CA ASN A 387 -16.82 34.80 -5.21
C ASN A 387 -16.53 35.75 -4.05
N LEU A 388 -16.01 36.94 -4.37
CA LEU A 388 -15.77 38.00 -3.42
C LEU A 388 -16.76 39.15 -3.59
N THR A 389 -17.24 39.70 -2.48
CA THR A 389 -18.02 40.95 -2.47
C THR A 389 -17.44 41.94 -1.48
N THR A 390 -17.25 43.18 -1.91
CA THR A 390 -16.78 44.26 -1.04
C THR A 390 -17.98 44.82 -0.28
N VAL A 391 -17.85 44.90 1.04
CA VAL A 391 -18.95 45.28 1.93
C VAL A 391 -18.50 46.36 2.92
N ALA A 392 -19.45 47.10 3.48
CA ALA A 392 -19.13 48.07 4.52
C ALA A 392 -18.77 47.34 5.83
N ALA A 393 -17.61 47.66 6.41
CA ALA A 393 -17.20 47.20 7.74
C ALA A 393 -16.83 48.41 8.62
N PRO A 394 -17.82 49.22 9.05
CA PRO A 394 -17.56 50.46 9.78
C PRO A 394 -16.73 50.21 11.05
N GLY A 395 -15.61 50.92 11.20
CA GLY A 395 -14.68 50.75 12.33
C GLY A 395 -13.77 49.52 12.26
N PHE A 396 -14.02 48.60 11.32
CA PHE A 396 -13.29 47.34 11.17
C PHE A 396 -12.77 47.13 9.75
N GLY A 397 -12.80 48.15 8.88
CA GLY A 397 -12.38 48.01 7.49
C GLY A 397 -10.92 47.58 7.36
N ILE A 398 -10.64 46.79 6.32
CA ILE A 398 -9.28 46.42 5.93
C ILE A 398 -8.52 47.68 5.45
N LYS A 399 -7.19 47.73 5.70
CA LYS A 399 -6.37 48.92 5.43
C LYS A 399 -5.16 48.63 4.55
N HIS A 400 -5.05 49.37 3.45
CA HIS A 400 -4.01 49.31 2.44
C HIS A 400 -3.15 50.60 2.47
N GLN A 401 -2.39 50.78 3.55
CA GLN A 401 -1.40 51.85 3.72
C GLN A 401 -1.91 53.30 3.45
N GLY A 402 -3.18 53.58 3.71
CA GLY A 402 -3.75 54.93 3.58
C GLY A 402 -4.33 55.24 2.18
N GLY A 403 -4.53 54.23 1.34
CA GLY A 403 -5.04 54.37 -0.03
C GLY A 403 -6.10 53.34 -0.41
N GLY A 404 -6.23 53.10 -1.71
CA GLY A 404 -6.98 51.96 -2.24
C GLY A 404 -6.06 50.96 -2.91
N GLY A 405 -6.48 49.70 -2.96
CA GLY A 405 -5.74 48.67 -3.69
C GLY A 405 -6.45 47.33 -3.69
N ASN A 406 -5.81 46.37 -4.35
CA ASN A 406 -6.37 45.04 -4.60
C ASN A 406 -5.87 44.07 -3.55
N TRP A 407 -6.79 43.26 -3.02
CA TRP A 407 -6.49 42.12 -2.18
C TRP A 407 -6.73 40.85 -3.00
N GLY A 408 -5.78 39.92 -2.95
CA GLY A 408 -5.93 38.57 -3.46
C GLY A 408 -6.50 37.68 -2.36
N VAL A 409 -7.41 36.76 -2.70
CA VAL A 409 -7.99 35.81 -1.77
C VAL A 409 -7.97 34.42 -2.38
N GLU A 410 -7.50 33.46 -1.60
CA GLU A 410 -7.45 32.03 -1.94
C GLU A 410 -8.09 31.21 -0.83
N LEU A 411 -8.68 30.08 -1.22
CA LEU A 411 -9.32 29.13 -0.32
C LEU A 411 -8.70 27.75 -0.47
N THR A 412 -8.55 27.03 0.64
CA THR A 412 -8.30 25.58 0.64
C THR A 412 -9.47 24.86 1.28
N SER A 413 -9.78 23.67 0.78
CA SER A 413 -10.80 22.78 1.35
C SER A 413 -10.19 22.01 2.52
N VAL A 414 -10.91 21.91 3.64
CA VAL A 414 -10.43 21.21 4.85
C VAL A 414 -11.47 20.25 5.38
N ARG A 415 -11.02 19.08 5.85
CA ARG A 415 -11.85 18.07 6.55
C ARG A 415 -11.07 17.33 7.62
N TRP A 416 -11.78 16.62 8.48
CA TRP A 416 -11.19 15.71 9.45
C TRP A 416 -11.68 14.28 9.21
N ASP A 417 -10.71 13.38 9.15
CA ASP A 417 -10.86 12.02 8.68
C ASP A 417 -10.37 11.05 9.75
N ARG A 418 -11.21 10.07 10.08
CA ARG A 418 -10.94 9.04 11.08
C ARG A 418 -10.67 7.71 10.43
N PHE A 419 -9.75 6.96 11.01
CA PHE A 419 -9.54 5.56 10.69
C PHE A 419 -10.07 4.71 11.86
N LEU A 420 -10.96 3.75 11.57
CA LEU A 420 -11.72 3.06 12.61
C LEU A 420 -11.10 1.72 13.04
N ASP A 421 -10.07 1.26 12.34
CA ASP A 421 -9.38 0.02 12.67
C ASP A 421 -8.46 0.22 13.87
N SER A 422 -8.88 -0.30 15.02
CA SER A 422 -8.11 -0.21 16.26
C SER A 422 -6.93 -1.19 16.34
N SER A 423 -6.76 -2.10 15.37
CA SER A 423 -5.64 -3.06 15.36
C SER A 423 -4.35 -2.44 14.81
N VAL A 424 -4.47 -1.43 13.95
CA VAL A 424 -3.33 -0.61 13.51
C VAL A 424 -2.96 0.29 14.68
N THR A 425 -1.82 0.03 15.32
CA THR A 425 -1.36 0.81 16.48
C THR A 425 0.12 1.16 16.38
N PRO A 426 0.50 2.40 16.76
CA PRO A 426 -0.36 3.55 17.10
C PRO A 426 -1.11 4.18 15.89
N ASP A 427 -2.44 4.28 15.94
CA ASP A 427 -3.21 5.02 14.92
C ASP A 427 -3.46 6.49 15.36
N PRO A 428 -2.83 7.47 14.69
CA PRO A 428 -3.04 8.88 15.00
C PRO A 428 -4.43 9.42 14.61
N CYS A 429 -5.13 8.76 13.68
CA CYS A 429 -6.42 9.18 13.16
C CYS A 429 -7.60 8.48 13.86
N TYR A 430 -7.35 7.58 14.81
CA TYR A 430 -8.40 6.81 15.50
C TYR A 430 -9.35 7.69 16.32
N ASN A 431 -8.76 8.52 17.19
CA ASN A 431 -9.51 9.35 18.13
C ASN A 431 -10.12 10.57 17.43
N SER A 432 -11.29 11.02 17.90
CA SER A 432 -11.87 12.29 17.47
C SER A 432 -10.92 13.45 17.79
N PRO A 433 -10.71 14.43 16.89
CA PRO A 433 -11.44 14.64 15.63
C PRO A 433 -10.98 13.81 14.43
N GLY A 434 -9.87 13.09 14.54
CA GLY A 434 -9.19 12.39 13.44
C GLY A 434 -8.02 13.21 12.89
N CYS A 435 -7.46 12.74 11.78
CA CYS A 435 -6.43 13.46 11.05
C CYS A 435 -7.07 14.55 10.20
N ARG A 436 -6.48 15.76 10.21
CA ARG A 436 -6.90 16.82 9.30
C ARG A 436 -6.58 16.39 7.86
N ARG A 437 -7.20 17.04 6.87
CA ARG A 437 -6.79 17.08 5.46
C ARG A 437 -7.03 18.49 4.95
N GLU A 438 -6.15 18.99 4.11
CA GLU A 438 -6.21 20.33 3.52
C GLU A 438 -5.70 20.24 2.08
N SER A 439 -6.50 20.71 1.12
CA SER A 439 -6.13 20.71 -0.30
C SER A 439 -5.09 21.78 -0.64
N GLY A 440 -4.52 21.71 -1.84
CA GLY A 440 -3.88 22.86 -2.50
C GLY A 440 -4.81 24.09 -2.62
N PRO A 441 -4.28 25.27 -2.97
CA PRO A 441 -5.03 26.53 -3.04
C PRO A 441 -5.96 26.63 -4.27
N SER A 442 -7.02 27.41 -4.12
CA SER A 442 -7.88 27.82 -5.24
C SER A 442 -7.19 28.79 -6.17
N GLU A 443 -7.80 29.07 -7.32
CA GLU A 443 -7.49 30.29 -8.08
C GLU A 443 -7.58 31.50 -7.16
N CYS A 444 -6.69 32.46 -7.36
CA CYS A 444 -6.77 33.70 -6.63
C CYS A 444 -7.88 34.57 -7.21
N GLN A 445 -8.75 35.08 -6.35
CA GLN A 445 -9.72 36.11 -6.71
C GLN A 445 -9.36 37.46 -6.11
N GLN A 446 -9.73 38.54 -6.81
CA GLN A 446 -9.39 39.90 -6.37
C GLN A 446 -10.61 40.69 -5.89
N ALA A 447 -10.41 41.45 -4.82
CA ALA A 447 -11.34 42.48 -4.36
C ALA A 447 -10.61 43.80 -4.14
N ASN A 448 -11.18 44.91 -4.63
CA ASN A 448 -10.62 46.24 -4.42
C ASN A 448 -11.26 46.91 -3.21
N THR A 449 -10.45 47.49 -2.33
CA THR A 449 -10.95 48.27 -1.18
C THR A 449 -10.34 49.65 -1.15
N LEU A 450 -11.07 50.60 -0.55
CA LEU A 450 -10.61 51.95 -0.26
C LEU A 450 -10.61 52.17 1.25
N ASP A 451 -9.47 52.55 1.82
CA ASP A 451 -9.31 52.74 3.27
C ASP A 451 -10.34 53.72 3.86
N GLY A 452 -10.66 54.78 3.11
CA GLY A 452 -11.63 55.80 3.52
C GLY A 452 -13.06 55.28 3.63
N ASN A 453 -13.42 54.20 2.92
CA ASN A 453 -14.77 53.63 2.94
C ASN A 453 -14.97 52.61 4.07
N ASN A 454 -13.91 52.24 4.80
CA ASN A 454 -13.93 51.17 5.80
C ASN A 454 -14.53 49.87 5.24
N ASN A 455 -14.07 49.45 4.07
CA ASN A 455 -14.56 48.22 3.44
C ASN A 455 -14.02 46.97 4.16
N GLY A 456 -14.83 45.92 4.22
CA GLY A 456 -14.39 44.53 4.42
C GLY A 456 -14.59 43.74 3.13
N ILE A 457 -14.21 42.46 3.16
CA ILE A 457 -14.39 41.53 2.04
C ILE A 457 -15.18 40.33 2.57
N ASP A 458 -16.30 40.05 1.91
CA ASP A 458 -17.08 38.84 2.10
C ASP A 458 -16.62 37.80 1.08
N VAL A 459 -16.27 36.62 1.59
CA VAL A 459 -15.98 35.43 0.79
C VAL A 459 -17.24 34.60 0.75
N ASN A 460 -17.85 34.49 -0.42
CA ASN A 460 -19.10 33.79 -0.62
C ASN A 460 -18.86 32.47 -1.33
N VAL A 461 -19.12 31.36 -0.65
CA VAL A 461 -19.15 30.05 -1.30
C VAL A 461 -20.52 29.88 -1.96
N THR A 462 -20.52 29.68 -3.27
CA THR A 462 -21.74 29.46 -4.07
C THR A 462 -21.99 27.98 -4.35
N ARG A 463 -20.94 27.17 -4.26
CA ARG A 463 -21.02 25.71 -4.25
C ARG A 463 -19.88 25.14 -3.42
N ASN A 464 -20.19 24.20 -2.53
CA ASN A 464 -19.16 23.50 -1.78
C ASN A 464 -18.37 22.57 -2.72
N ALA A 465 -17.05 22.64 -2.62
CA ALA A 465 -16.16 21.60 -3.13
C ALA A 465 -16.51 20.25 -2.48
N PRO A 466 -16.55 19.15 -3.25
CA PRO A 466 -16.79 17.83 -2.70
C PRO A 466 -15.81 17.47 -1.57
N GLY A 467 -16.34 16.94 -0.48
CA GLY A 467 -15.58 16.55 0.71
C GLY A 467 -15.21 17.68 1.69
N ALA A 468 -15.38 18.96 1.33
CA ALA A 468 -15.04 20.07 2.21
C ALA A 468 -16.02 20.22 3.39
N GLN A 469 -15.49 20.16 4.61
CA GLN A 469 -16.23 20.46 5.85
C GLN A 469 -15.95 21.90 6.33
N TYR A 470 -14.81 22.43 5.94
CA TYR A 470 -14.33 23.76 6.28
C TYR A 470 -13.59 24.37 5.08
N TYR A 471 -13.43 25.69 5.12
CA TYR A 471 -12.54 26.43 4.23
C TYR A 471 -11.52 27.20 5.07
N ASN A 472 -10.24 27.07 4.76
CA ASN A 472 -9.24 28.04 5.20
C ASN A 472 -9.22 29.18 4.17
N VAL A 473 -9.27 30.41 4.65
CA VAL A 473 -9.19 31.61 3.81
C VAL A 473 -7.81 32.22 3.97
N TYR A 474 -7.18 32.55 2.87
CA TYR A 474 -5.89 33.21 2.79
C TYR A 474 -6.02 34.54 2.04
N VAL A 475 -5.20 35.52 2.39
CA VAL A 475 -5.26 36.85 1.77
C VAL A 475 -3.86 37.36 1.44
N ASN A 476 -3.71 37.99 0.28
CA ASN A 476 -2.51 38.67 -0.18
C ASN A 476 -2.80 40.17 -0.38
N ALA A 477 -1.94 41.01 0.21
CA ALA A 477 -2.06 42.47 0.17
C ALA A 477 -1.74 43.07 -1.20
N ASN A 478 -1.04 42.32 -2.05
CA ASN A 478 -0.59 42.77 -3.37
C ASN A 478 -1.54 42.33 -4.50
N GLY A 479 -2.68 41.70 -4.17
CA GLY A 479 -3.57 41.09 -5.16
C GLY A 479 -3.16 39.66 -5.51
N CYS A 480 -3.56 39.22 -6.69
CA CYS A 480 -3.09 37.97 -7.30
C CYS A 480 -1.83 38.27 -8.12
N ASP A 481 -0.71 38.39 -7.43
CA ASP A 481 0.58 38.84 -7.98
C ASP A 481 1.42 37.70 -8.58
N GLY A 482 0.91 36.46 -8.57
CA GLY A 482 1.62 35.28 -9.03
C GLY A 482 2.73 34.80 -8.09
N ASN A 483 2.71 35.23 -6.82
CA ASN A 483 3.62 34.73 -5.78
C ASN A 483 2.83 34.04 -4.66
N PRO A 484 2.74 32.70 -4.67
CA PRO A 484 2.00 31.90 -3.67
C PRO A 484 2.43 32.16 -2.23
N ASN A 485 3.72 32.48 -2.05
CA ASN A 485 4.27 32.76 -0.73
C ASN A 485 3.73 34.05 -0.11
N ASN A 486 3.07 34.95 -0.84
CA ASN A 486 2.59 36.23 -0.30
C ASN A 486 1.23 36.13 0.42
N PHE A 487 0.60 34.97 0.43
CA PHE A 487 -0.69 34.76 1.06
C PHE A 487 -0.55 34.49 2.56
N SER A 488 -1.37 35.14 3.38
CA SER A 488 -1.44 34.93 4.83
C SER A 488 -2.79 34.34 5.21
N PHE A 489 -2.78 33.32 6.06
CA PHE A 489 -3.97 32.72 6.65
C PHE A 489 -4.79 33.74 7.43
N VAL A 490 -6.07 33.88 7.05
CA VAL A 490 -7.08 34.73 7.70
C VAL A 490 -7.84 33.95 8.76
N GLY A 491 -8.22 32.72 8.46
CA GLY A 491 -8.97 31.92 9.41
C GLY A 491 -9.59 30.68 8.76
N ARG A 492 -10.03 29.77 9.62
CA ARG A 492 -10.79 28.59 9.24
C ARG A 492 -12.27 28.83 9.50
N PHE A 493 -13.08 28.58 8.48
CA PHE A 493 -14.51 28.81 8.48
C PHE A 493 -15.24 27.49 8.21
N LEU A 494 -16.44 27.32 8.78
CA LEU A 494 -17.31 26.18 8.45
C LEU A 494 -17.76 26.29 6.98
N ALA A 495 -17.74 25.17 6.26
CA ALA A 495 -18.36 25.13 4.94
C ALA A 495 -19.89 25.33 5.11
N PRO A 496 -20.55 26.07 4.21
CA PRO A 496 -21.99 26.21 4.22
C PRO A 496 -22.74 24.87 4.35
N GLY A 497 -23.68 24.79 5.28
CA GLY A 497 -24.44 23.55 5.56
C GLY A 497 -23.74 22.58 6.52
N PHE A 498 -22.63 22.97 7.13
CA PHE A 498 -21.91 22.21 8.17
C PHE A 498 -21.88 22.94 9.51
N VAL A 499 -21.88 22.17 10.60
CA VAL A 499 -21.76 22.67 11.99
C VAL A 499 -20.88 21.74 12.81
N ASP A 500 -20.08 22.29 13.73
CA ASP A 500 -19.13 21.52 14.55
C ASP A 500 -19.37 21.69 16.08
N GLY A 501 -20.36 22.50 16.47
CA GLY A 501 -20.63 22.76 17.89
C GLY A 501 -19.47 23.44 18.63
N GLY A 502 -18.52 24.05 17.91
CA GLY A 502 -17.35 24.73 18.46
C GLY A 502 -16.04 23.94 18.41
N SER A 503 -16.05 22.70 17.94
CA SER A 503 -14.83 21.91 17.75
C SER A 503 -14.97 20.87 16.63
N PRO A 504 -13.94 20.64 15.79
CA PRO A 504 -14.00 19.60 14.75
C PRO A 504 -14.31 18.19 15.30
N PRO A 505 -14.83 17.27 14.45
CA PRO A 505 -15.16 17.43 13.04
C PRO A 505 -16.55 18.07 12.83
N ALA A 506 -16.77 18.68 11.65
CA ALA A 506 -18.09 19.24 11.34
C ALA A 506 -19.03 18.17 10.81
N LEU A 507 -20.32 18.31 11.13
CA LEU A 507 -21.39 17.46 10.66
C LEU A 507 -22.26 18.21 9.65
N ALA A 508 -22.62 17.51 8.58
CA ALA A 508 -23.53 18.00 7.57
C ALA A 508 -24.96 18.11 8.14
N VAL A 509 -25.54 19.31 8.08
CA VAL A 509 -26.93 19.61 8.52
C VAL A 509 -27.81 20.16 7.40
N GLY A 510 -27.21 20.78 6.38
CA GLY A 510 -27.91 21.45 5.29
C GLY A 510 -28.68 22.71 5.72
N PRO A 511 -29.21 23.50 4.77
CA PRO A 511 -29.09 23.35 3.32
C PRO A 511 -27.69 23.70 2.79
N PHE A 512 -27.34 23.17 1.61
CA PHE A 512 -26.06 23.41 0.95
C PHE A 512 -26.21 24.41 -0.21
N PRO A 513 -25.20 25.24 -0.50
CA PRO A 513 -25.30 26.27 -1.51
C PRO A 513 -25.31 25.66 -2.92
N ASN A 514 -26.19 26.18 -3.76
CA ASN A 514 -26.29 25.81 -5.17
C ASN A 514 -26.46 27.08 -6.03
N GLY A 515 -25.35 27.77 -6.28
CA GLY A 515 -25.29 29.01 -7.05
C GLY A 515 -25.64 30.28 -6.27
N THR A 516 -26.12 30.16 -5.02
CA THR A 516 -26.44 31.31 -4.15
C THR A 516 -25.27 31.62 -3.23
N ASN A 517 -24.94 32.90 -3.07
CA ASN A 517 -23.89 33.35 -2.16
C ASN A 517 -24.19 32.95 -0.71
N THR A 518 -23.28 32.19 -0.12
CA THR A 518 -23.26 31.95 1.34
C THR A 518 -21.93 32.41 1.90
N THR A 519 -21.98 33.50 2.67
CA THR A 519 -20.79 34.16 3.22
C THR A 519 -20.15 33.34 4.34
N LEU A 520 -18.83 33.18 4.28
CA LEU A 520 -18.05 32.57 5.35
C LEU A 520 -17.93 33.56 6.52
N ILE A 521 -18.38 33.18 7.70
CA ILE A 521 -18.39 34.05 8.88
C ILE A 521 -17.86 33.32 10.12
N ASN A 522 -17.47 34.09 11.15
CA ASN A 522 -16.98 33.59 12.43
C ASN A 522 -15.78 32.64 12.32
N GLY A 523 -14.81 32.99 11.48
CA GLY A 523 -13.57 32.22 11.31
C GLY A 523 -12.72 32.17 12.57
N THR A 524 -11.94 31.11 12.71
CA THR A 524 -11.08 30.86 13.89
C THR A 524 -9.61 30.64 13.50
N GLY A 525 -8.70 30.83 14.47
CA GLY A 525 -7.28 30.48 14.35
C GLY A 525 -6.37 31.52 13.69
N GLY A 526 -6.90 32.48 12.93
CA GLY A 526 -6.12 33.49 12.23
C GLY A 526 -6.34 34.92 12.71
N TRP A 527 -6.70 35.81 11.80
CA TRP A 527 -7.03 37.22 12.04
C TRP A 527 -8.52 37.35 12.38
N PRO A 528 -8.89 37.60 13.66
CA PRO A 528 -10.30 37.73 14.02
C PRO A 528 -10.90 38.98 13.38
N CYS A 529 -11.98 38.80 12.63
CA CYS A 529 -12.79 39.92 12.18
C CYS A 529 -13.67 40.42 13.34
N GLY A 530 -13.55 41.70 13.70
CA GLY A 530 -14.36 42.31 14.77
C GLY A 530 -15.85 42.48 14.42
N LEU A 531 -16.24 42.19 13.18
CA LEU A 531 -17.62 42.26 12.70
C LEU A 531 -18.10 40.86 12.27
N PRO A 532 -18.99 40.20 13.04
CA PRO A 532 -19.31 38.76 12.84
C PRO A 532 -20.09 38.45 11.56
N THR A 533 -20.48 39.47 10.79
CA THR A 533 -21.19 39.32 9.51
C THR A 533 -20.26 39.39 8.31
N VAL A 534 -18.95 39.62 8.50
CA VAL A 534 -17.97 39.81 7.43
C VAL A 534 -16.87 38.77 7.52
N THR A 535 -16.39 38.27 6.37
CA THR A 535 -15.32 37.27 6.35
C THR A 535 -13.96 37.87 6.74
N ILE A 536 -13.52 38.89 5.98
CA ILE A 536 -12.20 39.48 6.11
C ILE A 536 -12.35 40.95 6.49
N CYS A 537 -11.85 41.29 7.69
CA CYS A 537 -11.84 42.66 8.18
C CYS A 537 -10.75 42.83 9.25
N SER A 538 -10.46 44.07 9.66
CA SER A 538 -9.50 44.42 10.72
C SER A 538 -8.05 44.02 10.44
N ILE A 539 -7.72 43.77 9.17
CA ILE A 539 -6.37 43.46 8.71
C ILE A 539 -5.72 44.70 8.13
N VAL A 540 -4.41 44.86 8.37
CA VAL A 540 -3.61 45.98 7.86
C VAL A 540 -2.48 45.40 7.01
N TYR A 541 -2.24 46.00 5.84
CA TYR A 541 -1.23 45.57 4.86
C TYR A 541 0.11 45.14 5.51
N ASN A 542 0.68 45.98 6.39
CA ASN A 542 2.00 45.75 6.98
C ASN A 542 2.04 44.57 7.97
N ASN A 543 0.88 44.09 8.45
CA ASN A 543 0.81 43.02 9.45
C ASN A 543 0.79 41.63 8.83
N MET A 544 0.72 41.50 7.50
CA MET A 544 0.59 40.22 6.80
C MET A 544 1.90 39.70 6.21
N SER A 545 3.01 40.37 6.47
CA SER A 545 4.32 40.05 5.89
C SER A 545 5.44 40.21 6.94
N PRO A 546 6.50 39.38 6.89
CA PRO A 546 6.65 38.20 6.03
C PRO A 546 5.74 37.07 6.49
N THR A 547 5.25 36.30 5.53
CA THR A 547 4.55 35.04 5.75
C THR A 547 5.57 33.92 5.99
N VAL A 548 5.12 32.80 6.56
CA VAL A 548 5.96 31.65 6.88
C VAL A 548 5.26 30.34 6.51
N GLN A 549 6.02 29.34 6.07
CA GLN A 549 5.50 27.99 5.95
C GLN A 549 5.12 27.46 7.34
N CYS A 550 3.91 26.95 7.46
CA CYS A 550 3.38 26.40 8.71
C CYS A 550 3.16 24.91 8.61
N TYR A 551 3.13 24.24 9.76
CA TYR A 551 2.79 22.82 9.82
C TYR A 551 1.37 22.56 9.35
N ALA A 552 1.18 21.49 8.60
CA ALA A 552 -0.11 21.18 8.00
C ALA A 552 -1.20 20.79 8.99
N GLN A 553 -0.89 20.62 10.28
CA GLN A 553 -1.89 20.39 11.34
C GLN A 553 -2.34 21.68 12.04
N THR A 554 -1.61 22.79 11.88
CA THR A 554 -1.87 24.05 12.58
C THR A 554 -1.70 25.23 11.66
N ARG A 555 -2.79 26.00 11.45
CA ARG A 555 -2.70 27.31 10.79
C ARG A 555 -2.88 28.40 11.84
N THR A 556 -2.05 29.42 11.74
CA THR A 556 -2.05 30.63 12.56
C THR A 556 -1.83 31.85 11.66
N GLN A 557 -1.87 33.05 12.23
CA GLN A 557 -1.50 34.28 11.50
C GLN A 557 -0.14 34.12 10.81
N LEU A 558 0.02 34.76 9.64
CA LEU A 558 1.21 34.71 8.78
C LEU A 558 1.50 33.36 8.12
N CYS A 559 0.72 32.31 8.38
CA CYS A 559 0.89 31.05 7.66
C CYS A 559 0.59 31.23 6.16
N GLN A 560 1.52 30.76 5.33
CA GLN A 560 1.32 30.61 3.89
C GLN A 560 0.26 29.56 3.59
N THR A 561 -0.25 29.59 2.36
CA THR A 561 -1.00 28.48 1.77
C THR A 561 -0.16 27.19 1.76
N PRO A 562 -0.81 26.01 1.68
CA PRO A 562 -0.12 24.77 1.30
C PRO A 562 0.58 24.91 -0.06
N ASP A 563 1.46 23.95 -0.37
CA ASP A 563 2.11 23.89 -1.68
C ASP A 563 1.06 23.83 -2.81
N ASP A 564 1.36 24.52 -3.91
CA ASP A 564 0.52 24.60 -5.10
C ASP A 564 0.46 23.26 -5.86
N GLU A 565 -0.56 23.11 -6.69
CA GLU A 565 -0.71 21.93 -7.55
C GLU A 565 0.42 21.83 -8.57
N GLY A 566 1.06 20.67 -8.66
CA GLY A 566 2.11 20.37 -9.60
C GLY A 566 1.66 20.19 -11.05
N ALA A 567 2.60 19.92 -11.94
CA ALA A 567 2.26 19.59 -13.32
C ALA A 567 1.51 18.24 -13.39
N PRO A 568 0.58 18.06 -14.36
CA PRO A 568 -0.03 16.76 -14.61
C PRO A 568 1.04 15.69 -14.79
N GLN A 569 0.97 14.64 -13.99
CA GLN A 569 1.89 13.51 -14.08
C GLN A 569 1.75 12.83 -15.45
N CYS A 570 2.88 12.58 -16.10
CA CYS A 570 2.92 11.88 -17.37
C CYS A 570 3.55 10.51 -17.16
N PHE A 571 2.73 9.47 -17.30
CA PHE A 571 3.14 8.09 -17.00
C PHE A 571 3.60 7.35 -18.25
N SER A 572 2.69 7.11 -19.20
CA SER A 572 2.98 6.40 -20.46
C SER A 572 3.24 7.31 -21.67
N ASN A 573 2.85 8.59 -21.60
CA ASN A 573 3.02 9.56 -22.70
C ASN A 573 3.33 10.95 -22.18
N CYS A 574 4.46 11.48 -22.63
CA CYS A 574 4.90 12.83 -22.33
C CYS A 574 5.08 13.61 -23.65
N PRO A 575 4.50 14.81 -23.80
CA PRO A 575 3.76 15.56 -22.78
C PRO A 575 2.38 14.94 -22.47
N PRO A 576 1.85 15.13 -21.24
CA PRO A 576 0.51 14.68 -20.88
C PRO A 576 -0.52 15.28 -21.85
N PRO A 577 -1.50 14.53 -22.34
CA PRO A 577 -2.36 15.05 -23.39
C PRO A 577 -3.25 16.24 -22.91
N ALA A 578 -3.68 17.10 -23.84
CA ALA A 578 -4.28 18.41 -23.51
C ALA A 578 -5.51 18.34 -22.58
N ASN A 579 -5.71 19.33 -21.70
CA ASN A 579 -6.80 19.37 -20.71
C ASN A 579 -6.70 18.32 -19.57
N LEU A 580 -5.54 17.70 -19.38
CA LEU A 580 -5.23 17.01 -18.12
C LEU A 580 -4.95 18.07 -17.06
N LEU A 581 -5.58 17.92 -15.92
CA LEU A 581 -5.23 18.68 -14.73
C LEU A 581 -4.12 18.00 -13.96
N SER A 582 -3.51 18.77 -13.06
CA SER A 582 -2.72 18.16 -12.01
C SER A 582 -3.56 17.08 -11.33
N GLN A 583 -2.97 15.91 -11.26
CA GLN A 583 -3.49 14.74 -10.56
C GLN A 583 -2.39 14.31 -9.60
N GLU A 584 -1.84 15.29 -8.89
CA GLU A 584 -0.70 15.08 -8.01
C GLU A 584 -1.15 14.24 -6.82
N ASN A 585 -0.51 13.08 -6.68
CA ASN A 585 -0.35 12.43 -5.40
C ASN A 585 1.08 12.78 -5.03
N ALA A 586 1.28 13.81 -4.21
CA ALA A 586 2.62 14.27 -3.91
C ALA A 586 3.45 13.10 -3.33
N PRO A 587 4.77 13.08 -3.56
CA PRO A 587 5.63 12.11 -2.89
C PRO A 587 5.35 12.17 -1.39
N MET A 588 5.15 11.01 -0.79
CA MET A 588 4.84 10.90 0.64
C MET A 588 5.91 11.64 1.44
N SER A 589 5.54 12.77 2.04
CA SER A 589 6.44 13.59 2.84
C SER A 589 6.01 13.50 4.31
N LEU A 590 6.98 13.47 5.23
CA LEU A 590 6.69 13.38 6.65
C LEU A 590 6.20 14.74 7.17
N GLU A 591 4.92 14.86 7.48
CA GLU A 591 4.30 16.09 8.01
C GLU A 591 4.55 16.31 9.52
N TYR A 592 5.81 16.43 9.91
CA TYR A 592 6.22 16.65 11.31
C TYR A 592 7.25 17.79 11.43
N PRO A 593 7.24 18.63 12.49
CA PRO A 593 8.27 19.64 12.71
C PRO A 593 9.72 19.09 12.62
N PRO A 594 10.64 19.72 11.87
CA PRO A 594 10.54 21.03 11.23
C PRO A 594 10.09 21.02 9.75
N TYR A 595 9.61 19.90 9.21
CA TYR A 595 9.24 19.76 7.80
C TYR A 595 7.94 20.54 7.47
N SER A 596 7.93 21.17 6.29
CA SER A 596 6.88 22.07 5.81
C SER A 596 5.63 21.32 5.34
N ALA A 597 4.52 22.05 5.25
CA ALA A 597 3.25 21.56 4.72
C ALA A 597 3.28 21.54 3.19
N GLY A 598 3.14 20.37 2.59
CA GLY A 598 2.53 20.25 1.27
C GLY A 598 1.02 20.47 1.34
N ASP A 599 0.36 20.31 0.21
CA ASP A 599 -0.95 19.64 0.13
C ASP A 599 -0.96 18.46 1.16
N VAL A 600 -2.05 18.29 1.90
CA VAL A 600 -2.23 17.18 2.85
C VAL A 600 -3.56 16.45 2.61
N ALA A 601 -4.05 16.54 1.38
CA ALA A 601 -5.26 15.91 0.90
C ALA A 601 -5.05 14.43 0.59
N ASN A 602 -3.88 14.00 0.13
CA ASN A 602 -3.60 12.61 -0.27
C ASN A 602 -2.22 12.08 0.17
N GLU A 603 -1.53 12.79 1.07
CA GLU A 603 -0.19 12.49 1.58
C GLU A 603 -0.22 11.63 2.86
N ASN A 604 0.90 10.97 3.15
CA ASN A 604 1.05 10.17 4.36
C ASN A 604 1.26 11.03 5.60
N TYR A 605 0.42 10.78 6.60
CA TYR A 605 0.54 11.37 7.91
C TYR A 605 1.57 10.61 8.75
N CYS A 606 2.40 11.39 9.44
CA CYS A 606 3.16 10.93 10.59
C CYS A 606 2.92 11.86 11.77
N GLN A 607 2.31 11.34 12.84
CA GLN A 607 2.31 12.01 14.15
C GLN A 607 3.46 11.48 15.01
N PRO A 608 4.05 12.29 15.90
CA PRO A 608 5.09 11.84 16.80
C PRO A 608 4.57 10.67 17.64
N SER A 609 5.29 9.54 17.57
CA SER A 609 5.05 8.37 18.40
C SER A 609 4.86 8.78 19.88
N PRO A 610 3.88 8.17 20.60
CA PRO A 610 3.62 8.48 22.00
C PRO A 610 4.91 8.49 22.83
N ASN A 611 5.10 9.54 23.63
CA ASN A 611 6.31 9.83 24.38
C ASN A 611 6.75 8.63 25.27
N PRO A 612 8.02 8.18 25.21
CA PRO A 612 9.11 8.71 24.40
C PRO A 612 9.23 7.95 23.09
N GLY A 613 8.56 8.45 22.05
CA GLY A 613 8.78 8.04 20.67
C GLY A 613 10.25 8.18 20.28
N ASN A 614 10.68 7.40 19.30
CA ASN A 614 12.04 7.47 18.78
C ASN A 614 12.26 8.83 18.09
N ILE A 615 13.07 9.70 18.70
CA ILE A 615 13.38 11.03 18.14
C ILE A 615 14.06 10.97 16.77
N ASN A 616 14.70 9.85 16.43
CA ASN A 616 15.37 9.63 15.15
C ASN A 616 14.45 8.96 14.11
N ALA A 617 13.29 8.44 14.52
CA ALA A 617 12.31 7.81 13.65
C ALA A 617 10.89 7.93 14.24
N PRO A 618 10.37 9.17 14.39
CA PRO A 618 9.14 9.45 15.14
C PRO A 618 7.88 8.85 14.51
N CYS A 619 7.99 8.35 13.27
CA CYS A 619 6.92 7.82 12.43
C CYS A 619 6.81 6.30 12.41
N ILE A 620 7.77 5.56 13.01
CA ILE A 620 7.72 4.10 13.00
C ILE A 620 6.48 3.64 13.78
N GLY A 621 5.56 2.98 13.08
CA GLY A 621 4.31 2.45 13.63
C GLY A 621 3.12 3.42 13.64
N SER A 622 3.30 4.71 13.29
CA SER A 622 2.23 5.73 13.31
C SER A 622 1.85 6.30 11.94
N GLN A 623 2.14 5.56 10.87
CA GLN A 623 1.87 6.00 9.50
C GLN A 623 0.44 5.65 9.07
N VAL A 624 -0.27 6.65 8.57
CA VAL A 624 -1.61 6.52 7.97
C VAL A 624 -1.68 7.45 6.78
N THR A 625 -2.38 7.09 5.71
CA THR A 625 -2.74 8.01 4.61
C THR A 625 -4.17 8.49 4.85
N PRO A 626 -4.42 9.71 5.35
CA PRO A 626 -5.79 10.18 5.54
C PRO A 626 -6.52 10.28 4.20
N GLY A 627 -7.82 10.03 4.24
CA GLY A 627 -8.63 10.01 3.02
C GLY A 627 -8.55 8.73 2.20
N ALA A 628 -7.57 7.84 2.47
CA ALA A 628 -7.43 6.61 1.70
C ALA A 628 -8.63 5.68 1.83
N VAL A 629 -8.92 4.99 0.73
CA VAL A 629 -10.03 4.03 0.61
C VAL A 629 -9.52 2.65 0.18
N GLN A 630 -10.24 1.61 0.57
CA GLN A 630 -10.05 0.26 0.04
C GLN A 630 -11.38 -0.29 -0.45
N PHE A 631 -11.41 -0.78 -1.69
CA PHE A 631 -12.54 -1.46 -2.26
C PHE A 631 -12.40 -2.95 -1.95
N TYR A 632 -13.39 -3.52 -1.27
CA TYR A 632 -13.39 -4.91 -0.87
C TYR A 632 -14.52 -5.67 -1.58
N PHE A 633 -14.14 -6.74 -2.26
CA PHE A 633 -15.04 -7.63 -3.00
C PHE A 633 -15.09 -9.00 -2.31
N PRO A 634 -16.17 -9.33 -1.57
CA PRO A 634 -16.35 -10.67 -1.02
C PRO A 634 -16.54 -11.70 -2.15
N SER A 635 -16.34 -12.98 -1.83
CA SER A 635 -16.52 -14.09 -2.77
C SER A 635 -17.87 -14.02 -3.50
N GLY A 636 -17.83 -13.96 -4.84
CA GLY A 636 -19.02 -13.87 -5.69
C GLY A 636 -19.44 -12.44 -6.06
N SER A 637 -18.74 -11.42 -5.56
CA SER A 637 -18.89 -10.02 -5.97
C SER A 637 -17.86 -9.65 -7.03
N CYS A 638 -18.25 -8.79 -7.97
CA CYS A 638 -17.45 -8.46 -9.15
C CYS A 638 -17.28 -6.95 -9.32
N PHE A 639 -16.14 -6.56 -9.83
CA PHE A 639 -15.77 -5.25 -10.31
C PHE A 639 -15.99 -5.13 -11.83
N ASN A 640 -16.82 -4.19 -12.24
CA ASN A 640 -17.06 -3.86 -13.64
C ASN A 640 -17.03 -2.35 -13.87
N GLN A 641 -15.93 -1.86 -14.44
CA GLN A 641 -15.82 -0.48 -14.92
C GLN A 641 -15.83 -0.45 -16.44
N ASN A 642 -16.79 0.27 -17.02
CA ASN A 642 -16.91 0.51 -18.45
C ASN A 642 -16.22 1.83 -18.83
N SER A 643 -15.88 1.99 -20.12
CA SER A 643 -15.08 3.12 -20.64
C SER A 643 -15.71 4.50 -20.48
N GLN A 644 -17.01 4.55 -20.14
CA GLN A 644 -17.75 5.78 -19.87
C GLN A 644 -17.73 6.17 -18.40
N GLY A 645 -17.43 5.24 -17.48
CA GLY A 645 -17.29 5.53 -16.05
C GLY A 645 -15.94 6.17 -15.71
N ALA A 646 -15.91 6.98 -14.65
CA ALA A 646 -14.67 7.54 -14.12
C ALA A 646 -14.59 7.39 -12.61
N THR A 647 -13.49 6.78 -12.18
CA THR A 647 -13.16 6.55 -10.78
C THR A 647 -11.72 6.94 -10.57
N TYR A 648 -11.48 7.88 -9.68
CA TYR A 648 -10.15 8.34 -9.30
C TYR A 648 -9.99 8.11 -7.81
N VAL A 649 -9.27 7.08 -7.39
CA VAL A 649 -9.11 6.77 -5.96
C VAL A 649 -7.69 6.39 -5.60
N TYR A 650 -7.28 6.74 -4.38
CA TYR A 650 -6.03 6.30 -3.79
C TYR A 650 -6.24 5.41 -2.55
N GLY A 651 -5.43 4.34 -2.48
CA GLY A 651 -5.24 3.54 -1.28
C GLY A 651 -4.28 4.19 -0.30
N GLY A 652 -3.97 3.52 0.81
CA GLY A 652 -3.11 4.08 1.85
C GLY A 652 -2.28 3.02 2.55
N VAL A 653 -1.24 3.46 3.27
CA VAL A 653 -0.32 2.58 4.03
C VAL A 653 -1.06 1.67 5.00
N GLN A 654 -2.14 2.16 5.63
CA GLN A 654 -2.95 1.38 6.57
C GLN A 654 -3.67 0.18 5.93
N TYR A 655 -3.77 0.15 4.61
CA TYR A 655 -4.33 -0.96 3.82
C TYR A 655 -3.26 -1.71 3.03
N ASN A 656 -1.98 -1.58 3.42
CA ASN A 656 -0.82 -2.04 2.65
C ASN A 656 -0.82 -1.53 1.22
N TRP A 657 -1.34 -0.32 0.97
CA TRP A 657 -1.54 0.24 -0.37
C TRP A 657 -2.46 -0.58 -1.29
N ILE A 658 -3.22 -1.53 -0.77
CA ILE A 658 -4.18 -2.31 -1.56
C ILE A 658 -5.47 -1.49 -1.70
N VAL A 659 -5.69 -0.96 -2.89
CA VAL A 659 -6.87 -0.14 -3.24
C VAL A 659 -8.04 -1.01 -3.70
N ILE A 660 -7.79 -2.14 -4.36
CA ILE A 660 -8.81 -3.15 -4.70
C ILE A 660 -8.36 -4.49 -4.12
N TYR A 661 -9.21 -5.08 -3.28
CA TYR A 661 -8.97 -6.37 -2.65
C TYR A 661 -10.12 -7.35 -2.94
N ALA A 662 -9.79 -8.56 -3.35
CA ALA A 662 -10.69 -9.71 -3.31
C ALA A 662 -9.95 -10.94 -2.74
N PRO A 663 -10.59 -11.78 -1.91
CA PRO A 663 -9.96 -12.99 -1.41
C PRO A 663 -9.73 -14.01 -2.54
N ALA A 664 -8.80 -14.95 -2.35
CA ALA A 664 -8.51 -16.01 -3.33
C ALA A 664 -9.71 -16.91 -3.67
N SER A 665 -10.72 -16.97 -2.80
CA SER A 665 -11.98 -17.66 -3.08
C SER A 665 -12.88 -16.92 -4.07
N ASN A 666 -12.64 -15.64 -4.32
CA ASN A 666 -13.38 -14.88 -5.31
C ASN A 666 -12.79 -15.12 -6.70
N THR A 667 -13.57 -15.79 -7.55
CA THR A 667 -13.20 -16.11 -8.93
C THR A 667 -14.07 -15.36 -9.93
N CYS A 668 -14.66 -14.23 -9.54
CA CYS A 668 -15.46 -13.46 -10.50
C CYS A 668 -14.57 -12.86 -11.59
N PRO A 669 -15.00 -12.88 -12.86
CA PRO A 669 -14.31 -12.14 -13.92
C PRO A 669 -14.45 -10.64 -13.72
N GLU A 670 -13.32 -9.95 -13.62
CA GLU A 670 -13.24 -8.51 -13.40
C GLU A 670 -12.93 -7.77 -14.70
N SER A 671 -13.56 -6.61 -14.89
CA SER A 671 -13.31 -5.77 -16.06
C SER A 671 -13.04 -4.32 -15.66
N MET A 672 -11.95 -3.78 -16.19
CA MET A 672 -11.62 -2.36 -16.09
C MET A 672 -11.40 -1.79 -17.48
N ASN A 673 -12.36 -1.02 -17.96
CA ASN A 673 -12.27 -0.24 -19.17
C ASN A 673 -12.08 1.22 -18.75
N GLY A 674 -10.84 1.71 -18.77
CA GLY A 674 -10.51 3.06 -18.29
C GLY A 674 -10.73 4.14 -19.35
N GLY A 675 -11.43 5.21 -18.97
CA GLY A 675 -11.45 6.49 -19.70
C GLY A 675 -10.39 7.46 -19.16
N ALA A 676 -10.34 8.68 -19.71
CA ALA A 676 -9.34 9.71 -19.39
C ALA A 676 -9.26 10.17 -17.90
N SER A 677 -10.26 9.78 -17.10
CA SER A 677 -10.44 10.19 -15.70
C SER A 677 -10.53 8.99 -14.76
N THR A 678 -10.07 7.81 -15.20
CA THR A 678 -9.98 6.61 -14.38
C THR A 678 -8.55 6.42 -13.86
N GLN A 679 -8.39 6.33 -12.54
CA GLN A 679 -7.11 6.01 -11.90
C GLN A 679 -7.33 5.30 -10.56
N PHE A 680 -6.54 4.25 -10.31
CA PHE A 680 -6.46 3.59 -9.01
C PHE A 680 -5.01 3.66 -8.52
N ILE A 681 -4.72 4.56 -7.58
CA ILE A 681 -3.40 4.67 -6.97
C ILE A 681 -3.29 3.63 -5.86
N GLY A 682 -2.46 2.62 -6.09
CA GLY A 682 -2.29 1.48 -5.18
C GLY A 682 -2.27 0.14 -5.92
N THR A 683 -2.34 -0.94 -5.16
CA THR A 683 -2.30 -2.31 -5.64
C THR A 683 -3.71 -2.89 -5.80
N ILE A 684 -3.93 -3.58 -6.91
CA ILE A 684 -5.06 -4.47 -7.14
C ILE A 684 -4.61 -5.89 -6.75
N TYR A 685 -5.19 -6.43 -5.68
CA TYR A 685 -4.89 -7.79 -5.19
C TYR A 685 -6.15 -8.66 -5.23
N THR A 686 -6.22 -9.54 -6.22
CA THR A 686 -7.35 -10.44 -6.48
C THR A 686 -6.85 -11.80 -6.98
N PRO A 687 -6.15 -12.59 -6.14
CA PRO A 687 -5.38 -13.76 -6.57
C PRO A 687 -6.21 -14.87 -7.22
N GLY A 688 -7.53 -14.90 -7.01
CA GLY A 688 -8.46 -15.87 -7.62
C GLY A 688 -9.19 -15.39 -8.88
N ALA A 689 -9.05 -14.12 -9.24
CA ALA A 689 -9.89 -13.47 -10.26
C ALA A 689 -9.16 -13.26 -11.60
N ASP A 690 -9.93 -13.37 -12.69
CA ASP A 690 -9.47 -13.09 -14.05
C ASP A 690 -9.74 -11.63 -14.40
N TRP A 691 -8.73 -10.90 -14.89
CA TRP A 691 -8.87 -9.49 -15.23
C TRP A 691 -8.84 -9.24 -16.74
N THR A 692 -9.82 -8.48 -17.22
CA THR A 692 -9.76 -7.82 -18.53
C THR A 692 -9.61 -6.32 -18.34
N ILE A 693 -8.42 -5.82 -18.66
CA ILE A 693 -8.04 -4.41 -18.54
C ILE A 693 -7.94 -3.82 -19.94
N ASN A 694 -8.81 -2.88 -20.28
CA ASN A 694 -8.72 -2.14 -21.53
C ASN A 694 -8.51 -0.66 -21.20
N GLY A 695 -7.46 -0.04 -21.72
CA GLY A 695 -7.21 1.40 -21.49
C GLY A 695 -7.63 2.28 -22.66
N GLY A 696 -8.13 3.47 -22.33
CA GLY A 696 -8.19 4.65 -23.20
C GLY A 696 -7.00 5.60 -22.95
N ASP A 697 -6.99 6.74 -23.65
CA ASP A 697 -5.82 7.62 -23.86
C ASP A 697 -5.13 8.25 -22.62
N ARG A 698 -5.45 7.91 -21.36
CA ARG A 698 -4.76 8.46 -20.15
C ARG A 698 -4.79 7.55 -18.91
N SER A 699 -3.66 7.60 -18.20
CA SER A 699 -3.39 7.18 -16.80
C SER A 699 -3.13 5.69 -16.53
N PRO A 700 -2.12 5.33 -15.71
CA PRO A 700 -1.88 3.96 -15.31
C PRO A 700 -3.05 3.48 -14.46
N LEU A 701 -3.58 2.33 -14.86
CA LEU A 701 -4.83 1.80 -14.32
C LEU A 701 -4.67 1.27 -12.89
N ALA A 702 -3.43 0.98 -12.48
CA ALA A 702 -3.06 0.54 -11.15
C ALA A 702 -1.56 0.80 -10.90
N GLY A 703 -1.20 0.94 -9.61
CA GLY A 703 0.19 0.95 -9.13
C GLY A 703 0.83 -0.45 -9.08
N GLN A 704 0.02 -1.51 -9.02
CA GLN A 704 0.43 -2.91 -9.17
C GLN A 704 -0.81 -3.77 -9.38
N VAL A 705 -0.70 -4.87 -10.14
CA VAL A 705 -1.80 -5.83 -10.32
C VAL A 705 -1.32 -7.24 -9.99
N ILE A 706 -1.99 -7.91 -9.05
CA ILE A 706 -1.77 -9.31 -8.68
C ILE A 706 -3.11 -10.05 -8.86
N CYS A 707 -3.19 -10.91 -9.87
CA CYS A 707 -4.42 -11.62 -10.21
C CYS A 707 -4.18 -13.06 -10.66
N TYR A 708 -5.26 -13.80 -10.96
CA TYR A 708 -5.13 -15.17 -11.46
C TYR A 708 -4.68 -15.18 -12.92
N THR A 709 -5.41 -14.48 -13.79
CA THR A 709 -5.00 -14.18 -15.18
C THR A 709 -5.23 -12.71 -15.50
N ALA A 710 -4.46 -12.18 -16.45
CA ALA A 710 -4.60 -10.81 -16.94
C ALA A 710 -4.62 -10.78 -18.46
N LYS A 711 -5.65 -10.13 -19.00
CA LYS A 711 -5.69 -9.69 -20.39
C LYS A 711 -5.69 -8.17 -20.40
N VAL A 712 -4.61 -7.58 -20.90
CA VAL A 712 -4.49 -6.14 -21.10
C VAL A 712 -4.55 -5.86 -22.59
N ALA A 713 -5.58 -5.15 -23.04
CA ALA A 713 -5.71 -4.77 -24.45
C ALA A 713 -5.94 -3.27 -24.67
N GLY A 714 -5.06 -2.66 -25.47
CA GLY A 714 -5.10 -1.22 -25.78
C GLY A 714 -5.83 -0.92 -27.08
N GLY A 715 -6.96 -0.21 -26.99
CA GLY A 715 -7.51 0.57 -28.11
C GLY A 715 -6.96 2.01 -28.16
N GLY A 716 -6.49 2.50 -27.01
CA GLY A 716 -5.68 3.71 -26.80
C GLY A 716 -4.49 3.43 -25.88
N GLN A 717 -3.74 4.46 -25.48
CA GLN A 717 -2.46 4.36 -24.75
C GLN A 717 -2.63 3.89 -23.28
N ALA A 718 -2.93 2.62 -23.06
CA ALA A 718 -3.06 2.00 -21.73
C ALA A 718 -1.69 1.77 -21.06
N GLY A 719 -1.65 1.74 -19.72
CA GLY A 719 -0.44 1.34 -19.00
C GLY A 719 -0.65 0.88 -17.55
N ILE A 720 0.36 0.20 -17.01
CA ILE A 720 0.52 -0.13 -15.59
C ILE A 720 1.83 0.51 -15.16
N ASP A 721 1.81 1.30 -14.08
CA ASP A 721 2.98 2.02 -13.59
C ASP A 721 3.28 1.60 -12.17
N PHE A 722 4.33 0.79 -12.03
CA PHE A 722 4.79 0.37 -10.73
C PHE A 722 5.47 1.52 -9.97
N ASN A 723 4.81 1.97 -8.90
CA ASN A 723 5.43 2.84 -7.92
C ASN A 723 5.64 2.08 -6.60
N PRO A 724 6.90 1.82 -6.20
CA PRO A 724 7.18 1.10 -4.96
C PRO A 724 6.66 1.84 -3.72
N ASN A 725 6.48 3.16 -3.78
CA ASN A 725 5.93 3.95 -2.68
C ASN A 725 4.43 3.69 -2.43
N TYR A 726 3.71 3.18 -3.43
CA TYR A 726 2.27 2.91 -3.38
C TYR A 726 1.96 1.43 -3.58
N SER A 727 2.83 0.55 -3.09
CA SER A 727 2.68 -0.90 -3.17
C SER A 727 2.90 -1.56 -1.81
N PRO A 728 2.29 -2.72 -1.53
CA PRO A 728 2.58 -3.50 -0.34
C PRO A 728 4.08 -3.78 -0.25
N VAL A 729 4.61 -3.68 0.97
CA VAL A 729 5.97 -4.13 1.24
C VAL A 729 6.06 -5.61 0.91
N PRO A 730 7.04 -6.05 0.08
CA PRO A 730 7.22 -7.47 -0.20
C PRO A 730 7.38 -8.26 1.11
N PRO A 731 6.90 -9.51 1.17
CA PRO A 731 7.04 -10.33 2.36
C PRO A 731 8.50 -10.43 2.79
N ALA A 732 8.77 -10.22 4.09
CA ALA A 732 10.09 -10.43 4.68
C ALA A 732 10.57 -11.88 4.50
N ALA A 733 11.86 -12.12 4.74
CA ALA A 733 12.43 -13.47 4.75
C ALA A 733 11.53 -14.46 5.51
N ARG A 734 11.15 -15.58 4.87
CA ARG A 734 10.28 -16.59 5.49
C ARG A 734 10.85 -17.99 5.35
N LEU A 735 10.53 -18.84 6.32
CA LEU A 735 10.78 -20.27 6.24
C LEU A 735 9.74 -20.93 5.34
N ILE A 736 10.21 -21.84 4.50
CA ILE A 736 9.38 -22.73 3.68
C ILE A 736 9.74 -24.17 4.06
N ASN A 737 8.70 -24.98 4.28
CA ASN A 737 8.84 -26.39 4.65
C ASN A 737 8.97 -27.28 3.42
#